data_AF-A0A944ADW3-F1
#
_entry.id   AF-A0A944ADW3-F1
#
_cell.length_a   1.000
_cell.length_b   1.000
_cell.length_c   1.000
_cell.angle_alpha   90.00
_cell.angle_beta   90.00
_cell.angle_gamma   90.00
#
_symmetry.space_group_name_H-M   'P 1'
#
loop_
_entity.id
_entity.type
_entity.pdbx_description
1 polymer ?
#
loop_
_entity_poly.entity_id
_entity_poly.type
_entity_poly.pdbx_seq_one_letter_code
_entity_poly.pdbx_strand_id
1 'polypeptide(L)'
;MATNLEKFIKDQLSIWSEVSNRYRDLRNVSTRTMNIGGLDVTLQHNPARLSSATARIDEESLKARECFLCPDNQCAEQIRMRFVGRKGRKYNIQINPFPIFPRHLVIPRVRHCEQSIWHHFVDILDLSKAFSDYIFFYNGPKCGASAPDHMHFQGAPRHLMPLERSIDSCLSSFPAQDEDGKPLDLPGKLEHICSLLDAHLYHYKQFTRGIFVLRACTAKSMGKLFYRLLECAPLSKDDKEPKFNLFSYYTAGSGSNAAEGEYRAIVVFRERHWSHHYFSDGPDHLTMGLGCADMAGFFIVPVPEDFAKITEEMLAEMVDEVSLSAESEQDIIWRLTRQQRTVDVGIMSADEIVFEIISDGAGPQKVSIRDGRIDYNGVLYDELYFDAVTRSTFFAEASFVLHAVTIGVDFHWERKLDQTFAGSLKFIASNNKVLAINTIGVEDYLLSVISSEMKASAGLELLKAHAVISRSWLMSQLERPKGLASRSSERVSVASGELVKWWDHDDHSLFDVCADDHCQRYQGLTMAVGENVRKAIDATWGQVLRFKGSICDTRFSKCCGGVTERFSTCWEDRDLPYLRVINDTPDGTPDTRCFCDTDDKAILSQVLNDYDLESSDFFRWERRYTRDELSELVERRSGLGLGSLRELIPLERGGSGRISRLKLVGDKGSMVIGKELMIRRTLSESHLKSSAFEIENTGEGFILRGKGWGHGVGLCQIGAAVMACRGYNYKQILAHYYPGAELTEK
;
A
#
# COMPACT_ATOMS: atom_id res chain seq x y z
N MET A 1 -0.08 38.50 -13.88
CA MET A 1 0.91 38.09 -12.85
C MET A 1 2.34 38.14 -13.37
N ALA A 2 2.63 37.64 -14.58
CA ALA A 2 3.96 37.75 -15.20
C ALA A 2 4.53 39.18 -15.24
N THR A 3 3.72 40.17 -15.64
CA THR A 3 4.09 41.60 -15.63
C THR A 3 4.44 42.14 -14.23
N ASN A 4 3.86 41.58 -13.17
CA ASN A 4 4.16 41.98 -11.79
C ASN A 4 5.48 41.37 -11.30
N LEU A 5 5.81 40.14 -11.70
CA LEU A 5 7.07 39.49 -11.33
C LEU A 5 8.27 40.19 -11.98
N GLU A 6 8.18 40.56 -13.26
CA GLU A 6 9.25 41.30 -13.93
C GLU A 6 9.49 42.67 -13.30
N LYS A 7 8.40 43.38 -12.96
CA LYS A 7 8.49 44.65 -12.24
C LYS A 7 9.16 44.44 -10.87
N PHE A 8 8.72 43.45 -10.09
CA PHE A 8 9.31 43.12 -8.80
C PHE A 8 10.83 42.88 -8.88
N ILE A 9 11.28 42.12 -9.87
CA ILE A 9 12.71 41.83 -10.07
C ILE A 9 13.48 43.12 -10.40
N LYS A 10 12.95 43.97 -11.29
CA LYS A 10 13.56 45.27 -11.63
C LYS A 10 13.64 46.18 -10.42
N ASP A 11 12.56 46.29 -9.65
CA ASP A 11 12.48 47.11 -8.44
C ASP A 11 13.52 46.62 -7.41
N GLN A 12 13.59 45.31 -7.16
CA GLN A 12 14.57 44.71 -6.24
C GLN A 12 16.03 45.00 -6.66
N LEU A 13 16.34 44.87 -7.95
CA LEU A 13 17.69 45.11 -8.47
C LEU A 13 18.06 46.60 -8.50
N SER A 14 17.08 47.50 -8.47
CA SER A 14 17.32 48.95 -8.43
C SER A 14 17.74 49.45 -7.03
N ILE A 15 17.31 48.75 -5.97
CA ILE A 15 17.57 49.14 -4.58
C ILE A 15 18.70 48.32 -3.92
N TRP A 16 19.14 47.22 -4.54
CA TRP A 16 20.17 46.33 -3.99
C TRP A 16 21.39 46.26 -4.92
N SER A 17 22.28 47.24 -4.80
CA SER A 17 23.41 47.46 -5.72
C SER A 17 24.40 46.28 -5.77
N GLU A 18 24.70 45.66 -4.63
CA GLU A 18 25.59 44.50 -4.54
C GLU A 18 25.05 43.31 -5.34
N VAL A 19 23.77 42.97 -5.16
CA VAL A 19 23.12 41.89 -5.92
C VAL A 19 23.03 42.26 -7.41
N SER A 20 22.73 43.52 -7.72
CA SER A 20 22.74 44.02 -9.10
C SER A 20 24.09 43.85 -9.80
N ASN A 21 25.20 44.07 -9.10
CA ASN A 21 26.55 43.79 -9.62
C ASN A 21 26.73 42.30 -9.91
N ARG A 22 26.36 41.39 -9.01
CA ARG A 22 26.45 39.94 -9.23
C ARG A 22 25.65 39.46 -10.45
N TYR A 23 24.46 40.04 -10.68
CA TYR A 23 23.68 39.76 -11.89
C TYR A 23 24.32 40.31 -13.17
N ARG A 24 25.12 41.37 -13.10
CA ARG A 24 25.92 41.86 -14.23
C ARG A 24 27.12 40.96 -14.48
N ASP A 25 27.83 40.54 -13.43
CA ASP A 25 28.96 39.61 -13.50
C ASP A 25 28.54 38.27 -14.11
N LEU A 26 27.34 37.78 -13.76
CA LEU A 26 26.75 36.56 -14.33
C LEU A 26 26.63 36.60 -15.87
N ARG A 27 26.52 37.77 -16.48
CA ARG A 27 26.44 37.88 -17.95
C ARG A 27 27.77 37.63 -18.66
N ASN A 28 28.87 37.73 -17.91
CA ASN A 28 30.23 37.64 -18.42
C ASN A 28 30.92 36.32 -18.02
N VAL A 29 30.17 35.38 -17.43
CA VAL A 29 30.72 34.07 -17.04
C VAL A 29 31.03 33.22 -18.26
N SER A 30 32.12 32.46 -18.18
CA SER A 30 32.50 31.50 -19.22
C SER A 30 31.66 30.24 -19.12
N THR A 31 31.24 29.71 -20.27
CA THR A 31 30.53 28.42 -20.35
C THR A 31 31.16 27.50 -21.38
N ARG A 32 31.09 26.19 -21.15
CA ARG A 32 31.42 25.16 -22.15
C ARG A 32 30.40 24.03 -22.14
N THR A 33 30.25 23.35 -23.26
CA THR A 33 29.33 22.22 -23.43
C THR A 33 30.10 20.90 -23.43
N MET A 34 29.49 19.85 -22.87
CA MET A 34 30.01 18.48 -22.81
C MET A 34 28.87 17.50 -23.04
N ASN A 35 29.14 16.30 -23.56
CA ASN A 35 28.13 15.26 -23.69
C ASN A 35 28.25 14.24 -22.55
N ILE A 36 27.22 14.11 -21.72
CA ILE A 36 27.17 13.16 -20.60
C ILE A 36 25.96 12.26 -20.79
N GLY A 37 26.18 10.97 -21.00
CA GLY A 37 25.10 9.99 -21.14
C GLY A 37 24.09 10.33 -22.26
N GLY A 38 24.53 10.99 -23.34
CA GLY A 38 23.67 11.43 -24.44
C GLY A 38 22.94 12.76 -24.23
N LEU A 39 23.21 13.48 -23.14
CA LEU A 39 22.73 14.84 -22.90
C LEU A 39 23.87 15.85 -23.04
N ASP A 40 23.66 16.91 -23.85
CA ASP A 40 24.59 18.02 -23.95
C ASP A 40 24.44 18.95 -22.73
N VAL A 41 25.33 18.78 -21.75
CA VAL A 41 25.34 19.53 -20.50
C VAL A 41 26.13 20.82 -20.63
N THR A 42 25.84 21.80 -19.76
CA THR A 42 26.52 23.10 -19.72
C THR A 42 27.32 23.21 -18.44
N LEU A 43 28.61 23.55 -18.54
CA LEU A 43 29.45 23.92 -17.40
C LEU A 43 29.59 25.44 -17.39
N GLN A 44 29.31 26.07 -16.26
CA GLN A 44 29.43 27.51 -16.03
C GLN A 44 30.52 27.80 -15.01
N HIS A 45 31.54 28.58 -15.38
CA HIS A 45 32.52 29.08 -14.45
C HIS A 45 31.97 30.30 -13.70
N ASN A 46 31.61 30.14 -12.42
CA ASN A 46 30.95 31.19 -11.63
C ASN A 46 31.64 31.42 -10.27
N PRO A 47 32.68 32.27 -10.20
CA PRO A 47 33.42 32.56 -8.97
C PRO A 47 32.56 33.10 -7.83
N ALA A 48 31.45 33.77 -8.12
CA ALA A 48 30.54 34.30 -7.10
C ALA A 48 29.87 33.21 -6.25
N ARG A 49 29.99 31.93 -6.65
CA ARG A 49 29.44 30.77 -5.94
C ARG A 49 30.43 30.10 -4.99
N LEU A 50 31.69 30.55 -4.93
CA LEU A 50 32.73 29.94 -4.10
C LEU A 50 32.33 29.85 -2.63
N SER A 51 31.77 30.93 -2.06
CA SER A 51 31.32 30.97 -0.66
C SER A 51 30.18 29.99 -0.33
N SER A 52 29.38 29.62 -1.33
CA SER A 52 28.30 28.63 -1.18
C SER A 52 28.80 27.21 -1.39
N ALA A 53 29.81 27.02 -2.24
CA ALA A 53 30.42 25.73 -2.51
C ALA A 53 31.36 25.26 -1.39
N THR A 54 31.97 26.20 -0.63
CA THR A 54 32.87 25.88 0.51
C THR A 54 32.20 26.05 1.88
N ALA A 55 30.89 26.31 1.91
CA ALA A 55 30.16 26.48 3.16
C ALA A 55 30.24 25.19 4.01
N ARG A 56 30.52 25.35 5.31
CA ARG A 56 30.53 24.22 6.26
C ARG A 56 29.10 23.67 6.43
N ILE A 57 28.99 22.35 6.35
CA ILE A 57 27.73 21.60 6.36
C ILE A 57 27.60 20.62 7.53
N ASP A 58 28.54 20.65 8.48
CA ASP A 58 28.43 19.87 9.72
C ASP A 58 27.27 20.38 10.59
N GLU A 59 26.66 19.46 11.36
CA GLU A 59 25.47 19.77 12.17
C GLU A 59 25.71 20.90 13.18
N GLU A 60 26.92 21.03 13.70
CA GLU A 60 27.28 22.05 14.68
C GLU A 60 27.28 23.45 14.02
N SER A 61 27.89 23.57 12.85
CA SER A 61 27.87 24.79 12.03
C SER A 61 26.48 25.16 11.53
N LEU A 62 25.63 24.17 11.19
CA LEU A 62 24.24 24.41 10.77
C LEU A 62 23.37 24.92 11.92
N LYS A 63 23.47 24.32 13.11
CA LYS A 63 22.71 24.74 14.31
C LYS A 63 23.10 26.14 14.81
N ALA A 64 24.36 26.54 14.61
CA ALA A 64 24.87 27.83 15.06
C ALA A 64 24.51 29.01 14.13
N ARG A 65 24.04 28.74 12.90
CA ARG A 65 23.78 29.78 11.89
C ARG A 65 22.34 30.26 11.93
N GLU A 66 22.15 31.58 11.98
CA GLU A 66 20.83 32.17 11.77
C GLU A 66 20.30 31.88 10.36
N CYS A 67 19.05 31.43 10.27
CA CYS A 67 18.44 31.09 8.98
C CYS A 67 18.23 32.33 8.11
N PHE A 68 19.05 32.50 7.07
CA PHE A 68 18.99 33.65 6.15
C PHE A 68 17.71 33.71 5.29
N LEU A 69 16.89 32.66 5.31
CA LEU A 69 15.57 32.62 4.66
C LEU A 69 14.44 33.11 5.56
N CYS A 70 14.70 33.27 6.88
CA CYS A 70 13.72 33.85 7.79
C CYS A 70 13.63 35.36 7.60
N PRO A 71 12.41 35.94 7.56
CA PRO A 71 12.24 37.38 7.36
C PRO A 71 13.04 38.26 8.33
N ASP A 72 13.26 37.81 9.56
CA ASP A 72 13.96 38.56 10.61
C ASP A 72 15.48 38.61 10.40
N ASN A 73 16.03 37.69 9.61
CA ASN A 73 17.48 37.55 9.35
C ASN A 73 17.84 37.98 7.91
N GLN A 74 16.90 38.57 7.18
CA GLN A 74 17.11 39.03 5.81
C GLN A 74 17.69 40.44 5.77
N CYS A 75 18.47 40.72 4.72
CA CYS A 75 18.99 42.04 4.41
C CYS A 75 17.84 43.05 4.24
N ALA A 76 18.00 44.28 4.74
CA ALA A 76 16.95 45.30 4.74
C ALA A 76 16.48 45.69 3.33
N GLU A 77 17.39 45.61 2.36
CA GLU A 77 17.18 45.89 0.94
C GLU A 77 16.37 44.79 0.24
N GLN A 78 16.21 43.61 0.85
CA GLN A 78 15.50 42.49 0.25
C GLN A 78 13.99 42.64 0.39
N ILE A 79 13.32 42.93 -0.72
CA ILE A 79 11.87 42.95 -0.85
C ILE A 79 11.31 41.57 -1.19
N ARG A 80 9.99 41.44 -1.05
CA ARG A 80 9.27 40.16 -1.19
C ARG A 80 7.94 40.34 -1.91
N MET A 81 7.65 39.45 -2.84
CA MET A 81 6.33 39.32 -3.45
C MET A 81 5.59 38.14 -2.82
N ARG A 82 4.32 38.32 -2.46
CA ARG A 82 3.56 37.30 -1.74
C ARG A 82 2.94 36.28 -2.69
N PHE A 83 3.10 34.99 -2.38
CA PHE A 83 2.34 33.90 -2.99
C PHE A 83 1.60 33.11 -1.92
N VAL A 84 0.39 32.66 -2.21
CA VAL A 84 -0.42 31.84 -1.31
C VAL A 84 -0.75 30.54 -2.03
N GLY A 85 -0.12 29.46 -1.58
CA GLY A 85 -0.41 28.10 -2.00
C GLY A 85 -1.67 27.54 -1.33
N ARG A 86 -1.86 26.23 -1.45
CA ARG A 86 -3.05 25.54 -0.94
C ARG A 86 -3.14 25.62 0.57
N LYS A 87 -4.38 25.53 1.08
CA LYS A 87 -4.70 25.59 2.52
C LYS A 87 -4.11 26.84 3.21
N GLY A 88 -4.02 27.96 2.48
CA GLY A 88 -3.51 29.23 3.00
C GLY A 88 -2.00 29.27 3.27
N ARG A 89 -1.22 28.30 2.75
CA ARG A 89 0.23 28.28 2.93
C ARG A 89 0.89 29.44 2.19
N LYS A 90 1.46 30.35 2.94
CA LYS A 90 2.06 31.56 2.40
C LYS A 90 3.58 31.49 2.14
N TYR A 91 4.03 31.96 0.99
CA TYR A 91 5.41 31.99 0.52
C TYR A 91 5.85 33.43 0.20
N ASN A 92 7.16 33.67 0.23
CA ASN A 92 7.76 34.92 -0.25
C ASN A 92 8.56 34.62 -1.51
N ILE A 93 8.20 35.20 -2.65
CA ILE A 93 9.03 35.17 -3.85
C ILE A 93 10.07 36.29 -3.72
N GLN A 94 11.34 35.92 -3.85
CA GLN A 94 12.48 36.81 -3.67
C GLN A 94 13.53 36.56 -4.74
N ILE A 95 14.39 37.54 -5.00
CA ILE A 95 15.55 37.34 -5.87
C ILE A 95 16.61 36.52 -5.14
N ASN A 96 17.31 35.63 -5.85
CA ASN A 96 18.49 34.97 -5.32
C ASN A 96 19.67 35.96 -5.32
N PRO A 97 20.28 36.27 -4.16
CA PRO A 97 21.43 37.18 -4.08
C PRO A 97 22.73 36.59 -4.64
N PHE A 98 22.78 35.27 -4.91
CA PHE A 98 23.91 34.57 -5.53
C PHE A 98 23.43 33.83 -6.79
N PRO A 99 23.18 34.56 -7.89
CA PRO A 99 22.52 33.99 -9.06
C PRO A 99 23.42 33.06 -9.87
N ILE A 100 22.83 31.98 -10.37
CA ILE A 100 23.41 31.09 -11.40
C ILE A 100 22.64 31.17 -12.73
N PHE A 101 21.38 31.64 -12.65
CA PHE A 101 20.52 31.90 -13.80
C PHE A 101 20.17 33.39 -13.87
N PRO A 102 19.90 33.93 -15.07
CA PRO A 102 19.26 35.23 -15.19
C PRO A 102 17.91 35.20 -14.46
N ARG A 103 17.59 36.26 -13.70
CA ARG A 103 16.33 36.38 -12.94
C ARG A 103 16.06 35.19 -11.98
N HIS A 104 17.11 34.70 -11.31
CA HIS A 104 17.03 33.58 -10.37
C HIS A 104 16.23 33.93 -9.11
N LEU A 105 15.28 33.08 -8.74
CA LEU A 105 14.38 33.26 -7.60
C LEU A 105 14.67 32.27 -6.48
N VAL A 106 14.40 32.69 -5.24
CA VAL A 106 14.24 31.84 -4.07
C VAL A 106 12.87 32.12 -3.47
N ILE A 107 12.12 31.06 -3.18
CA ILE A 107 10.72 31.12 -2.74
C ILE A 107 10.55 30.39 -1.40
N PRO A 108 11.04 30.94 -0.27
CA PRO A 108 10.86 30.31 1.04
C PRO A 108 9.42 30.37 1.53
N ARG A 109 9.04 29.39 2.35
CA ARG A 109 7.88 29.50 3.25
C ARG A 109 8.09 30.72 4.16
N VAL A 110 6.99 31.37 4.57
CA VAL A 110 7.13 32.46 5.56
C VAL A 110 7.31 31.94 6.97
N ARG A 111 6.68 30.82 7.29
CA ARG A 111 6.92 30.14 8.56
C ARG A 111 8.15 29.25 8.38
N HIS A 112 9.13 29.40 9.25
CA HIS A 112 10.25 28.48 9.34
C HIS A 112 9.70 27.06 9.60
N CYS A 113 9.99 26.15 8.68
CA CYS A 113 9.62 24.74 8.78
C CYS A 113 10.65 23.91 8.02
N GLU A 114 10.86 22.68 8.49
CA GLU A 114 11.78 21.73 7.88
C GLU A 114 11.47 21.58 6.38
N GLN A 115 12.54 21.44 5.59
CA GLN A 115 12.43 21.24 4.16
C GLN A 115 11.81 19.86 3.87
N SER A 116 10.65 19.86 3.22
CA SER A 116 9.97 18.65 2.75
C SER A 116 8.99 18.97 1.62
N ILE A 117 8.96 18.11 0.60
CA ILE A 117 8.01 18.23 -0.49
C ILE A 117 6.59 17.79 -0.09
N TRP A 118 6.47 17.00 0.99
CA TRP A 118 5.18 16.54 1.49
C TRP A 118 4.27 17.74 1.77
N HIS A 119 3.05 17.65 1.26
CA HIS A 119 2.04 18.72 1.26
C HIS A 119 2.34 19.96 0.39
N HIS A 120 3.56 20.16 -0.10
CA HIS A 120 3.96 21.35 -0.85
C HIS A 120 4.07 21.12 -2.37
N PHE A 121 3.98 19.87 -2.83
CA PHE A 121 4.05 19.55 -4.27
C PHE A 121 2.99 20.30 -5.10
N VAL A 122 1.73 20.32 -4.64
CA VAL A 122 0.67 21.06 -5.36
C VAL A 122 0.93 22.58 -5.36
N ASP A 123 1.63 23.09 -4.34
CA ASP A 123 1.97 24.52 -4.27
C ASP A 123 3.04 24.89 -5.32
N ILE A 124 4.00 24.01 -5.62
CA ILE A 124 4.96 24.23 -6.73
C ILE A 124 4.27 24.11 -8.09
N LEU A 125 3.28 23.22 -8.26
CA LEU A 125 2.46 23.17 -9.49
C LEU A 125 1.68 24.48 -9.70
N ASP A 126 1.06 25.00 -8.65
CA ASP A 126 0.32 26.27 -8.71
C ASP A 126 1.26 27.45 -9.03
N LEU A 127 2.50 27.45 -8.51
CA LEU A 127 3.55 28.41 -8.90
C LEU A 127 3.88 28.30 -10.40
N SER A 128 4.14 27.09 -10.88
CA SER A 128 4.44 26.81 -12.29
C SER A 128 3.35 27.33 -13.22
N LYS A 129 2.08 27.14 -12.87
CA LYS A 129 0.95 27.67 -13.67
C LYS A 129 0.82 29.19 -13.57
N ALA A 130 1.06 29.79 -12.41
CA ALA A 130 0.98 31.24 -12.22
C ALA A 130 2.09 32.02 -12.95
N PHE A 131 3.25 31.37 -13.15
CA PHE A 131 4.44 31.95 -13.79
C PHE A 131 4.99 30.98 -14.85
N SER A 132 4.25 30.77 -15.94
CA SER A 132 4.56 29.78 -16.99
C SER A 132 5.91 29.99 -17.70
N ASP A 133 6.47 31.20 -17.65
CA ASP A 133 7.80 31.51 -18.21
C ASP A 133 8.96 31.05 -17.31
N TYR A 134 8.64 30.42 -16.17
CA TYR A 134 9.61 29.89 -15.21
C TYR A 134 9.51 28.36 -15.07
N ILE A 135 10.65 27.75 -14.76
CA ILE A 135 10.78 26.44 -14.17
C ILE A 135 11.11 26.61 -12.69
N PHE A 136 10.35 25.95 -11.83
CA PHE A 136 10.56 25.93 -10.39
C PHE A 136 11.18 24.61 -9.98
N PHE A 137 12.05 24.63 -8.98
CA PHE A 137 12.75 23.43 -8.55
C PHE A 137 12.94 23.35 -7.04
N TYR A 138 13.04 22.12 -6.57
CA TYR A 138 13.16 21.72 -5.19
C TYR A 138 14.34 20.76 -5.07
N ASN A 139 15.27 21.04 -4.16
CA ASN A 139 16.50 20.27 -4.09
C ASN A 139 16.33 18.88 -3.48
N GLY A 140 15.28 18.60 -2.71
CA GLY A 140 15.20 17.37 -1.90
C GLY A 140 15.60 17.60 -0.45
N PRO A 141 15.35 16.63 0.44
CA PRO A 141 15.83 16.68 1.82
C PRO A 141 17.36 16.53 1.80
N LYS A 142 18.09 17.36 2.55
CA LYS A 142 19.56 17.28 2.65
C LYS A 142 20.30 17.32 1.30
N CYS A 143 19.65 17.82 0.24
CA CYS A 143 20.23 17.98 -1.07
C CYS A 143 20.48 19.49 -1.32
N GLY A 144 21.62 19.81 -1.91
CA GLY A 144 22.20 21.16 -2.00
C GLY A 144 23.14 21.57 -0.85
N ALA A 145 23.94 22.61 -1.09
CA ALA A 145 25.00 23.11 -0.20
C ALA A 145 24.54 24.22 0.78
N SER A 146 23.31 24.72 0.67
CA SER A 146 22.89 25.93 1.38
C SER A 146 21.44 25.82 1.86
N ALA A 147 21.27 25.85 3.19
CA ALA A 147 20.01 25.86 3.94
C ALA A 147 19.07 24.65 3.72
N PRO A 148 19.42 23.47 4.25
CA PRO A 148 18.48 22.36 4.36
C PRO A 148 17.37 22.61 5.41
N ASP A 149 17.47 23.65 6.24
CA ASP A 149 16.65 23.80 7.45
C ASP A 149 15.33 24.57 7.25
N HIS A 150 15.13 25.22 6.10
CA HIS A 150 13.91 25.98 5.82
C HIS A 150 13.37 25.64 4.43
N MET A 151 12.13 25.13 4.42
CA MET A 151 11.39 24.82 3.20
C MET A 151 11.34 25.99 2.22
N HIS A 152 11.92 25.79 1.04
CA HIS A 152 11.92 26.75 -0.04
C HIS A 152 11.93 26.07 -1.41
N PHE A 153 11.43 26.81 -2.41
CA PHE A 153 11.67 26.48 -3.81
C PHE A 153 12.68 27.45 -4.40
N GLN A 154 13.22 27.12 -5.55
CA GLN A 154 13.98 28.03 -6.40
C GLN A 154 13.28 28.13 -7.76
N GLY A 155 13.60 29.15 -8.54
CA GLY A 155 12.98 29.35 -9.84
C GLY A 155 13.90 30.04 -10.83
N ALA A 156 13.90 29.58 -12.07
CA ALA A 156 14.65 30.16 -13.17
C ALA A 156 13.76 30.29 -14.41
N PRO A 157 14.08 31.18 -15.36
CA PRO A 157 13.41 31.19 -16.65
C PRO A 157 13.48 29.82 -17.33
N ARG A 158 12.40 29.45 -18.02
CA ARG A 158 12.29 28.23 -18.83
C ARG A 158 13.42 28.11 -19.85
N HIS A 159 13.70 26.89 -20.27
CA HIS A 159 14.63 26.49 -21.33
C HIS A 159 16.12 26.77 -21.07
N LEU A 160 16.50 27.13 -19.84
CA LEU A 160 17.91 27.31 -19.49
C LEU A 160 18.60 25.99 -19.15
N MET A 161 17.86 25.02 -18.60
CA MET A 161 18.39 23.72 -18.19
C MET A 161 18.41 22.73 -19.36
N PRO A 162 19.54 22.05 -19.65
CA PRO A 162 19.60 21.06 -20.72
C PRO A 162 18.61 19.90 -20.58
N LEU A 163 18.42 19.37 -19.37
CA LEU A 163 17.49 18.27 -19.11
C LEU A 163 16.05 18.64 -19.46
N GLU A 164 15.60 19.83 -19.06
CA GLU A 164 14.29 20.40 -19.43
C GLU A 164 14.13 20.43 -20.96
N ARG A 165 15.11 21.00 -21.69
CA ARG A 165 15.03 21.11 -23.15
C ARG A 165 14.94 19.75 -23.85
N SER A 166 15.74 18.77 -23.41
CA SER A 166 15.74 17.43 -24.01
C SER A 166 14.39 16.74 -23.81
N ILE A 167 13.84 16.78 -22.58
CA ILE A 167 12.54 16.19 -22.26
C ILE A 167 11.40 16.90 -23.00
N ASP A 168 11.41 18.23 -23.04
CA ASP A 168 10.39 18.99 -23.75
C ASP A 168 10.41 18.76 -25.25
N SER A 169 11.59 18.57 -25.84
CA SER A 169 11.70 18.18 -27.25
C SER A 169 11.06 16.82 -27.52
N CYS A 170 11.19 15.87 -26.58
CA CYS A 170 10.54 14.57 -26.69
C CYS A 170 9.02 14.68 -26.53
N LEU A 171 8.54 15.38 -25.49
CA LEU A 171 7.11 15.48 -25.19
C LEU A 171 6.33 16.36 -26.18
N SER A 172 6.95 17.37 -26.77
CA SER A 172 6.26 18.28 -27.70
C SER A 172 6.07 17.70 -29.09
N SER A 173 6.78 16.62 -29.41
CA SER A 173 6.69 15.91 -30.69
C SER A 173 5.53 14.90 -30.73
N PHE A 174 4.87 14.63 -29.60
CA PHE A 174 3.84 13.60 -29.49
C PHE A 174 2.68 14.03 -28.56
N PRO A 175 1.42 13.81 -28.95
CA PRO A 175 0.29 14.01 -28.03
C PRO A 175 0.37 13.03 -26.85
N ALA A 176 -0.29 13.36 -25.73
CA ALA A 176 -0.28 12.52 -24.53
C ALA A 176 -0.98 11.16 -24.76
N GLN A 177 -1.97 11.16 -25.65
CA GLN A 177 -2.79 10.02 -26.00
C GLN A 177 -2.97 9.94 -27.52
N ASP A 178 -3.24 8.74 -28.04
CA ASP A 178 -3.68 8.53 -29.42
C ASP A 178 -5.15 8.93 -29.62
N GLU A 179 -5.67 8.76 -30.84
CA GLU A 179 -7.05 9.10 -31.19
C GLU A 179 -8.10 8.28 -30.40
N ASP A 180 -7.70 7.13 -29.83
CA ASP A 180 -8.54 6.25 -29.00
C ASP A 180 -8.39 6.54 -27.49
N GLY A 181 -7.62 7.56 -27.09
CA GLY A 181 -7.39 7.93 -25.70
C GLY A 181 -6.37 7.04 -24.96
N LYS A 182 -5.60 6.20 -25.67
CA LYS A 182 -4.54 5.38 -25.08
C LYS A 182 -3.23 6.15 -24.99
N PRO A 183 -2.42 5.95 -23.94
CA PRO A 183 -1.07 6.53 -23.87
C PRO A 183 -0.24 6.09 -25.08
N LEU A 184 0.41 7.05 -25.73
CA LEU A 184 1.37 6.75 -26.80
C LEU A 184 2.71 6.31 -26.19
N ASP A 185 3.20 5.14 -26.62
CA ASP A 185 4.60 4.77 -26.43
C ASP A 185 5.46 5.73 -27.25
N LEU A 186 6.34 6.47 -26.57
CA LEU A 186 7.26 7.40 -27.20
C LEU A 186 8.56 6.64 -27.54
N PRO A 187 8.81 6.21 -28.79
CA PRO A 187 10.08 5.57 -29.11
C PRO A 187 11.24 6.58 -28.91
N GLY A 188 12.30 6.15 -28.21
CA GLY A 188 13.52 6.96 -28.02
C GLY A 188 13.95 7.10 -26.56
N LYS A 189 14.10 8.35 -26.10
CA LYS A 189 14.70 8.68 -24.79
C LYS A 189 13.73 8.52 -23.60
N LEU A 190 12.43 8.45 -23.85
CA LEU A 190 11.37 8.34 -22.83
C LEU A 190 10.64 7.02 -23.01
N GLU A 191 10.46 6.26 -21.94
CA GLU A 191 9.63 5.05 -21.91
C GLU A 191 8.39 5.32 -21.05
N HIS A 192 7.20 4.99 -21.54
CA HIS A 192 5.99 5.09 -20.74
C HIS A 192 5.97 4.00 -19.66
N ILE A 193 5.67 4.38 -18.42
CA ILE A 193 5.68 3.47 -17.26
C ILE A 193 4.26 3.15 -16.81
N CYS A 194 3.46 4.17 -16.50
CA CYS A 194 2.08 4.02 -16.08
C CYS A 194 1.31 5.33 -16.21
N SER A 195 -0.02 5.24 -16.06
CA SER A 195 -0.91 6.41 -16.04
C SER A 195 -1.88 6.32 -14.86
N LEU A 196 -2.35 7.47 -14.39
CA LEU A 196 -3.35 7.59 -13.34
C LEU A 196 -4.26 8.78 -13.65
N LEU A 197 -5.53 8.52 -13.97
CA LEU A 197 -6.44 9.54 -14.51
C LEU A 197 -5.81 10.18 -15.77
N ASP A 198 -5.70 11.51 -15.81
CA ASP A 198 -5.03 12.26 -16.90
C ASP A 198 -3.50 12.41 -16.71
N ALA A 199 -2.93 11.86 -15.64
CA ALA A 199 -1.49 11.94 -15.41
C ALA A 199 -0.76 10.74 -16.02
N HIS A 200 0.38 11.01 -16.65
CA HIS A 200 1.24 10.00 -17.27
C HIS A 200 2.66 10.10 -16.69
N LEU A 201 3.28 8.94 -16.45
CA LEU A 201 4.63 8.80 -15.93
C LEU A 201 5.53 8.11 -16.97
N TYR A 202 6.71 8.68 -17.17
CA TYR A 202 7.73 8.17 -18.08
C TYR A 202 9.08 8.01 -17.36
N HIS A 203 9.90 7.07 -17.84
CA HIS A 203 11.31 6.92 -17.46
C HIS A 203 12.20 7.51 -18.56
N TYR A 204 13.15 8.38 -18.20
CA TYR A 204 14.07 9.01 -19.14
C TYR A 204 15.42 8.29 -19.12
N LYS A 205 15.83 7.72 -20.25
CA LYS A 205 16.95 6.77 -20.38
C LYS A 205 18.31 7.40 -20.72
N GLN A 206 18.43 8.73 -20.64
CA GLN A 206 19.66 9.45 -20.96
C GLN A 206 20.13 10.30 -19.77
N PHE A 207 21.34 10.85 -19.88
CA PHE A 207 22.05 11.61 -18.86
C PHE A 207 22.47 10.76 -17.67
N THR A 208 21.52 10.24 -16.89
CA THR A 208 21.78 9.37 -15.75
C THR A 208 20.57 8.54 -15.33
N ARG A 209 20.79 7.60 -14.41
CA ARG A 209 19.76 6.75 -13.79
C ARG A 209 18.87 7.57 -12.84
N GLY A 210 17.64 7.11 -12.65
CA GLY A 210 16.68 7.64 -11.68
C GLY A 210 15.86 8.84 -12.16
N ILE A 211 15.79 9.10 -13.47
CA ILE A 211 15.04 10.23 -14.03
C ILE A 211 13.64 9.79 -14.45
N PHE A 212 12.63 10.37 -13.80
CA PHE A 212 11.23 10.15 -14.08
C PHE A 212 10.54 11.46 -14.47
N VAL A 213 9.65 11.39 -15.45
CA VAL A 213 8.97 12.55 -16.02
C VAL A 213 7.47 12.38 -15.91
N LEU A 214 6.79 13.38 -15.35
CA LEU A 214 5.34 13.42 -15.25
C LEU A 214 4.75 14.51 -16.13
N ARG A 215 3.59 14.23 -16.72
CA ARG A 215 2.72 15.21 -17.38
C ARG A 215 1.26 14.98 -16.98
N ALA A 216 0.48 16.06 -16.83
CA ALA A 216 -0.96 15.98 -16.55
C ALA A 216 -1.66 17.31 -16.87
N CYS A 217 -2.96 17.27 -17.16
CA CYS A 217 -3.80 18.45 -17.32
C CYS A 217 -4.24 19.03 -15.97
N THR A 218 -4.34 18.18 -14.93
CA THR A 218 -4.78 18.59 -13.60
C THR A 218 -3.71 18.42 -12.52
N ALA A 219 -3.61 19.40 -11.62
CA ALA A 219 -2.70 19.32 -10.48
C ALA A 219 -3.06 18.18 -9.49
N LYS A 220 -4.34 17.76 -9.48
CA LYS A 220 -4.83 16.66 -8.63
C LYS A 220 -4.25 15.32 -9.07
N SER A 221 -4.37 14.98 -10.36
CA SER A 221 -3.84 13.73 -10.89
C SER A 221 -2.32 13.71 -10.89
N MET A 222 -1.69 14.83 -11.23
CA MET A 222 -0.24 15.02 -11.09
C MET A 222 0.22 14.74 -9.65
N GLY A 223 -0.48 15.30 -8.65
CA GLY A 223 -0.17 15.09 -7.24
C GLY A 223 -0.28 13.62 -6.81
N LYS A 224 -1.35 12.94 -7.20
CA LYS A 224 -1.53 11.52 -6.89
C LYS A 224 -0.40 10.66 -7.48
N LEU A 225 -0.07 10.84 -8.76
CA LEU A 225 0.95 10.04 -9.43
C LEU A 225 2.37 10.34 -8.91
N PHE A 226 2.66 11.61 -8.59
CA PHE A 226 3.93 12.01 -7.99
C PHE A 226 4.14 11.37 -6.60
N TYR A 227 3.15 11.41 -5.71
CA TYR A 227 3.29 10.78 -4.40
C TYR A 227 3.39 9.26 -4.50
N ARG A 228 2.71 8.64 -5.49
CA ARG A 228 2.90 7.22 -5.82
C ARG A 228 4.35 6.91 -6.24
N LEU A 229 4.95 7.73 -7.10
CA LEU A 229 6.35 7.59 -7.49
C LEU A 229 7.30 7.71 -6.29
N LEU A 230 7.07 8.68 -5.39
CA LEU A 230 7.87 8.85 -4.18
C LEU A 230 7.80 7.65 -3.23
N GLU A 231 6.62 7.04 -3.06
CA GLU A 231 6.44 5.84 -2.22
C GLU A 231 7.18 4.61 -2.78
N CYS A 232 7.44 4.58 -4.10
CA CYS A 232 8.21 3.54 -4.76
C CYS A 232 9.72 3.67 -4.53
N ALA A 233 10.22 4.87 -4.24
CA ALA A 233 11.65 5.14 -4.12
C ALA A 233 12.25 4.66 -2.78
N PRO A 234 13.56 4.34 -2.75
CA PRO A 234 14.23 3.91 -1.53
C PRO A 234 14.26 5.03 -0.49
N LEU A 235 13.95 4.68 0.76
CA LEU A 235 13.99 5.57 1.91
C LEU A 235 14.99 5.06 2.94
N SER A 236 15.97 5.89 3.29
CA SER A 236 16.91 5.59 4.38
C SER A 236 16.20 5.69 5.73
N LYS A 237 16.61 4.88 6.72
CA LYS A 237 15.95 4.81 8.05
C LYS A 237 15.85 6.18 8.76
N ASP A 238 16.81 7.07 8.51
CA ASP A 238 16.90 8.37 9.17
C ASP A 238 16.32 9.53 8.34
N ASP A 239 15.80 9.24 7.14
CA ASP A 239 15.24 10.23 6.22
C ASP A 239 13.70 10.20 6.24
N LYS A 240 13.07 11.38 6.15
CA LYS A 240 11.59 11.51 6.11
C LYS A 240 11.01 11.47 4.70
N GLU A 241 11.86 11.64 3.69
CA GLU A 241 11.51 11.52 2.27
C GLU A 241 12.75 11.03 1.49
N PRO A 242 12.58 10.39 0.31
CA PRO A 242 13.70 9.96 -0.52
C PRO A 242 14.59 11.14 -0.94
N LYS A 243 15.84 10.87 -1.31
CA LYS A 243 16.73 11.88 -1.89
C LYS A 243 16.40 12.03 -3.38
N PHE A 244 15.99 13.23 -3.79
CA PHE A 244 15.71 13.53 -5.20
C PHE A 244 15.78 15.03 -5.47
N ASN A 245 16.05 15.40 -6.71
CA ASN A 245 15.79 16.75 -7.22
C ASN A 245 14.45 16.76 -7.97
N LEU A 246 13.66 17.80 -7.80
CA LEU A 246 12.38 17.98 -8.48
C LEU A 246 12.38 19.30 -9.27
N PHE A 247 11.85 19.24 -10.48
CA PHE A 247 11.60 20.39 -11.34
C PHE A 247 10.14 20.38 -11.76
N SER A 248 9.49 21.54 -11.78
CA SER A 248 8.11 21.70 -12.21
C SER A 248 7.97 22.94 -13.07
N TYR A 249 7.18 22.81 -14.12
CA TYR A 249 6.86 23.90 -15.03
C TYR A 249 5.51 23.66 -15.70
N TYR A 250 4.96 24.72 -16.29
CA TYR A 250 3.68 24.66 -17.00
C TYR A 250 3.90 25.03 -18.46
N THR A 251 3.28 24.28 -19.36
CA THR A 251 3.29 24.55 -20.79
C THR A 251 1.88 24.90 -21.22
N ALA A 252 1.67 26.13 -21.71
CA ALA A 252 0.37 26.54 -22.22
C ALA A 252 0.03 25.76 -23.51
N GLY A 253 -1.26 25.45 -23.70
CA GLY A 253 -1.73 24.84 -24.94
C GLY A 253 -1.52 25.76 -26.15
N SER A 254 -1.38 25.17 -27.34
CA SER A 254 -1.26 25.90 -28.60
C SER A 254 -2.39 25.50 -29.57
N GLY A 255 -2.70 26.38 -30.54
CA GLY A 255 -3.70 26.11 -31.57
C GLY A 255 -5.12 25.92 -31.03
N SER A 256 -5.84 24.91 -31.52
CA SER A 256 -7.22 24.56 -31.10
C SER A 256 -7.32 24.12 -29.63
N ASN A 257 -6.19 23.74 -29.02
CA ASN A 257 -6.11 23.28 -27.62
C ASN A 257 -5.58 24.38 -26.69
N ALA A 258 -5.61 25.67 -27.11
CA ALA A 258 -5.14 26.80 -26.32
C ALA A 258 -5.84 26.93 -24.94
N ALA A 259 -7.01 26.31 -24.76
CA ALA A 259 -7.73 26.25 -23.49
C ALA A 259 -7.13 25.27 -22.46
N GLU A 260 -6.28 24.32 -22.90
CA GLU A 260 -5.76 23.22 -22.09
C GLU A 260 -4.23 23.25 -22.06
N GLY A 261 -3.66 23.92 -21.05
CA GLY A 261 -2.23 23.81 -20.75
C GLY A 261 -1.93 22.67 -19.79
N GLU A 262 -0.68 22.24 -19.79
CA GLU A 262 -0.22 21.02 -19.14
C GLU A 262 0.82 21.32 -18.04
N TYR A 263 0.68 20.64 -16.90
CA TYR A 263 1.71 20.57 -15.88
C TYR A 263 2.76 19.54 -16.29
N ARG A 264 4.03 19.88 -16.11
CA ARG A 264 5.16 18.97 -16.26
C ARG A 264 6.00 18.95 -14.99
N ALA A 265 6.51 17.78 -14.65
CA ALA A 265 7.46 17.61 -13.56
C ALA A 265 8.57 16.61 -13.93
N ILE A 266 9.78 16.87 -13.48
CA ILE A 266 10.94 15.99 -13.65
C ILE A 266 11.46 15.65 -12.26
N VAL A 267 11.60 14.37 -11.96
CA VAL A 267 12.11 13.85 -10.68
C VAL A 267 13.40 13.12 -10.98
N VAL A 268 14.48 13.49 -10.29
CA VAL A 268 15.79 12.86 -10.42
C VAL A 268 16.17 12.27 -9.07
N PHE A 269 15.98 10.95 -8.90
CA PHE A 269 16.33 10.24 -7.67
C PHE A 269 17.84 10.09 -7.49
N ARG A 270 18.27 10.03 -6.22
CA ARG A 270 19.69 10.04 -5.83
C ARG A 270 19.95 9.04 -4.71
N GLU A 271 21.15 8.46 -4.70
CA GLU A 271 21.63 7.69 -3.55
C GLU A 271 22.44 8.56 -2.59
N ARG A 272 23.28 9.42 -3.17
CA ARG A 272 24.24 10.25 -2.44
C ARG A 272 24.01 11.72 -2.70
N HIS A 273 24.52 12.53 -1.78
CA HIS A 273 24.46 13.98 -1.93
C HIS A 273 25.72 14.54 -2.65
N TRP A 274 26.87 13.91 -2.45
CA TRP A 274 28.14 14.36 -3.04
C TRP A 274 28.90 13.17 -3.63
N SER A 275 29.60 13.42 -4.72
CA SER A 275 30.60 12.51 -5.28
C SER A 275 31.86 12.51 -4.40
N HIS A 276 32.69 11.47 -4.50
CA HIS A 276 33.94 11.38 -3.75
C HIS A 276 34.89 12.56 -4.03
N HIS A 277 34.86 13.15 -5.23
CA HIS A 277 35.72 14.29 -5.61
C HIS A 277 35.57 15.51 -4.70
N TYR A 278 34.43 15.69 -4.02
CA TYR A 278 34.26 16.80 -3.07
C TYR A 278 35.08 16.60 -1.78
N PHE A 279 35.33 15.34 -1.41
CA PHE A 279 36.03 14.97 -0.18
C PHE A 279 37.49 14.56 -0.42
N SER A 280 37.91 14.38 -1.67
CA SER A 280 39.29 14.02 -1.98
C SER A 280 40.24 15.22 -1.82
N ASP A 281 41.51 14.90 -1.57
CA ASP A 281 42.61 15.87 -1.49
C ASP A 281 43.42 15.86 -2.79
N GLY A 282 44.08 16.98 -3.09
CA GLY A 282 45.05 17.06 -4.19
C GLY A 282 44.41 17.10 -5.59
N PRO A 283 45.03 16.50 -6.62
CA PRO A 283 44.60 16.65 -8.02
C PRO A 283 43.22 16.11 -8.33
N ASP A 284 42.66 15.28 -7.46
CA ASP A 284 41.34 14.67 -7.64
C ASP A 284 40.19 15.55 -7.10
N HIS A 285 40.50 16.49 -6.20
CA HIS A 285 39.53 17.39 -5.57
C HIS A 285 38.76 18.25 -6.59
N LEU A 286 37.47 18.46 -6.34
CA LEU A 286 36.62 19.44 -7.04
C LEU A 286 35.76 20.22 -6.04
N THR A 287 35.81 21.55 -6.10
CA THR A 287 34.98 22.46 -5.28
C THR A 287 33.59 22.61 -5.89
N MET A 288 32.89 21.50 -6.12
CA MET A 288 31.55 21.48 -6.71
C MET A 288 30.63 20.48 -6.00
N GLY A 289 29.42 20.93 -5.69
CA GLY A 289 28.33 20.10 -5.18
C GLY A 289 27.20 19.97 -6.16
N LEU A 290 26.73 18.75 -6.39
CA LEU A 290 25.62 18.50 -7.30
C LEU A 290 24.29 18.90 -6.65
N GLY A 291 23.81 20.10 -6.97
CA GLY A 291 22.47 20.60 -6.66
C GLY A 291 21.48 20.37 -7.80
N CYS A 292 20.30 20.99 -7.71
CA CYS A 292 19.27 20.93 -8.76
C CYS A 292 19.81 21.35 -10.14
N ALA A 293 20.57 22.44 -10.23
CA ALA A 293 21.06 22.91 -11.53
C ALA A 293 21.94 21.84 -12.19
N ASP A 294 22.87 21.27 -11.42
CA ASP A 294 23.81 20.25 -11.88
C ASP A 294 23.08 18.97 -12.30
N MET A 295 22.11 18.51 -11.50
CA MET A 295 21.24 17.37 -11.83
C MET A 295 20.23 17.65 -12.95
N ALA A 296 20.15 18.89 -13.45
CA ALA A 296 19.43 19.26 -14.66
C ALA A 296 20.36 19.47 -15.87
N GLY A 297 21.63 19.07 -15.75
CA GLY A 297 22.67 19.22 -16.77
C GLY A 297 23.31 20.61 -16.82
N PHE A 298 23.15 21.45 -15.80
CA PHE A 298 23.72 22.80 -15.73
C PHE A 298 24.69 22.92 -14.55
N PHE A 299 25.95 22.55 -14.77
CA PHE A 299 26.99 22.42 -13.75
C PHE A 299 27.63 23.75 -13.39
N ILE A 300 27.74 24.04 -12.10
CA ILE A 300 28.30 25.29 -11.59
C ILE A 300 29.68 25.05 -11.00
N VAL A 301 30.72 25.58 -11.65
CA VAL A 301 32.12 25.39 -11.25
C VAL A 301 32.68 26.72 -10.73
N PRO A 302 32.91 26.88 -9.42
CA PRO A 302 33.36 28.16 -8.86
C PRO A 302 34.84 28.45 -9.08
N VAL A 303 35.66 27.41 -9.21
CA VAL A 303 37.12 27.48 -9.26
C VAL A 303 37.60 27.34 -10.71
N PRO A 304 38.46 28.26 -11.22
CA PRO A 304 38.90 28.23 -12.60
C PRO A 304 39.76 27.00 -12.93
N GLU A 305 40.57 26.53 -11.98
CA GLU A 305 41.39 25.32 -12.13
C GLU A 305 40.50 24.08 -12.33
N ASP A 306 39.46 23.93 -11.51
CA ASP A 306 38.47 22.86 -11.66
C ASP A 306 37.74 22.94 -13.00
N PHE A 307 37.37 24.15 -13.41
CA PHE A 307 36.70 24.39 -14.69
C PHE A 307 37.58 24.00 -15.88
N ALA A 308 38.91 24.14 -15.77
CA ALA A 308 39.83 23.67 -16.80
C ALA A 308 40.02 22.13 -16.74
N LYS A 309 40.06 21.57 -15.53
CA LYS A 309 40.37 20.15 -15.25
C LYS A 309 39.27 19.18 -15.64
N ILE A 310 38.01 19.52 -15.40
CA ILE A 310 36.88 18.58 -15.59
C ILE A 310 36.86 18.05 -17.04
N THR A 311 36.72 16.74 -17.20
CA THR A 311 36.50 16.05 -18.48
C THR A 311 35.10 15.44 -18.53
N GLU A 312 34.72 14.89 -19.69
CA GLU A 312 33.43 14.17 -19.82
C GLU A 312 33.40 12.92 -18.94
N GLU A 313 34.52 12.19 -18.85
CA GLU A 313 34.65 10.99 -18.02
C GLU A 313 34.49 11.30 -16.53
N MET A 314 35.21 12.32 -16.04
CA MET A 314 35.11 12.76 -14.64
C MET A 314 33.68 13.18 -14.28
N LEU A 315 33.03 13.93 -15.18
CA LEU A 315 31.67 14.42 -14.92
C LEU A 315 30.64 13.28 -14.99
N ALA A 316 30.83 12.31 -15.88
CA ALA A 316 29.99 11.11 -15.95
C ALA A 316 30.12 10.27 -14.68
N GLU A 317 31.35 10.08 -14.16
CA GLU A 317 31.61 9.39 -12.90
C GLU A 317 30.93 10.10 -11.73
N MET A 318 31.13 11.43 -11.59
CA MET A 318 30.46 12.24 -10.56
C MET A 318 28.95 12.07 -10.53
N VAL A 319 28.32 12.08 -11.72
CA VAL A 319 26.87 11.95 -11.86
C VAL A 319 26.44 10.53 -11.51
N ASP A 320 27.16 9.49 -11.99
CA ASP A 320 26.83 8.09 -11.73
C ASP A 320 26.84 7.75 -10.22
N GLU A 321 27.85 8.23 -9.48
CA GLU A 321 27.99 8.01 -8.04
C GLU A 321 26.86 8.62 -7.19
N VAL A 322 26.28 9.71 -7.67
CA VAL A 322 25.21 10.45 -6.98
C VAL A 322 23.84 9.90 -7.35
N SER A 323 23.71 9.34 -8.54
CA SER A 323 22.47 8.87 -9.10
C SER A 323 21.98 7.56 -8.46
N LEU A 324 20.75 7.18 -8.79
CA LEU A 324 20.15 5.95 -8.30
C LEU A 324 20.92 4.71 -8.80
N SER A 325 21.08 3.65 -8.00
CA SER A 325 21.58 2.35 -8.51
C SER A 325 20.61 1.73 -9.51
N ALA A 326 21.16 0.88 -10.39
CA ALA A 326 20.35 0.11 -11.35
C ALA A 326 19.31 -0.78 -10.65
N GLU A 327 19.66 -1.40 -9.51
CA GLU A 327 18.74 -2.23 -8.73
C GLU A 327 17.57 -1.40 -8.17
N SER A 328 17.86 -0.24 -7.58
CA SER A 328 16.81 0.63 -7.03
C SER A 328 15.91 1.22 -8.13
N GLU A 329 16.48 1.58 -9.29
CA GLU A 329 15.70 2.04 -10.44
C GLU A 329 14.75 0.94 -10.96
N GLN A 330 15.27 -0.28 -11.10
CA GLN A 330 14.48 -1.44 -11.50
C GLN A 330 13.38 -1.77 -10.47
N ASP A 331 13.66 -1.68 -9.17
CA ASP A 331 12.63 -1.91 -8.14
C ASP A 331 11.54 -0.83 -8.18
N ILE A 332 11.87 0.45 -8.39
CA ILE A 332 10.87 1.51 -8.60
C ILE A 332 9.97 1.17 -9.78
N ILE A 333 10.56 0.87 -10.94
CA ILE A 333 9.83 0.55 -12.17
C ILE A 333 8.97 -0.70 -11.96
N TRP A 334 9.52 -1.75 -11.34
CA TRP A 334 8.79 -2.98 -11.03
C TRP A 334 7.61 -2.70 -10.09
N ARG A 335 7.79 -1.91 -9.01
CA ARG A 335 6.71 -1.54 -8.09
C ARG A 335 5.59 -0.74 -8.76
N LEU A 336 5.92 0.05 -9.79
CA LEU A 336 4.95 0.83 -10.56
C LEU A 336 4.21 0.00 -11.61
N THR A 337 4.87 -1.02 -12.19
CA THR A 337 4.36 -1.79 -13.36
C THR A 337 3.90 -3.21 -13.03
N ARG A 338 4.21 -3.72 -11.83
CA ARG A 338 3.86 -5.09 -11.42
C ARG A 338 2.38 -5.38 -11.56
N GLN A 339 2.08 -6.57 -12.06
CA GLN A 339 0.72 -7.05 -12.21
C GLN A 339 0.35 -8.00 -11.08
N GLN A 340 -0.94 -8.12 -10.85
CA GLN A 340 -1.53 -9.04 -9.89
C GLN A 340 -2.68 -9.79 -10.56
N ARG A 341 -2.85 -11.06 -10.20
CA ARG A 341 -4.01 -11.85 -10.63
C ARG A 341 -5.28 -11.21 -10.05
N THR A 342 -6.39 -11.29 -10.77
CA THR A 342 -7.69 -10.83 -10.28
C THR A 342 -8.44 -11.95 -9.57
N VAL A 343 -9.31 -11.56 -8.64
CA VAL A 343 -10.25 -12.40 -7.91
C VAL A 343 -11.64 -11.77 -7.98
N ASP A 344 -12.65 -12.61 -8.20
CA ASP A 344 -14.06 -12.23 -8.10
C ASP A 344 -14.60 -12.54 -6.71
N VAL A 345 -14.93 -11.49 -5.94
CA VAL A 345 -15.45 -11.61 -4.57
C VAL A 345 -16.96 -11.38 -4.55
N GLY A 346 -17.74 -12.38 -4.15
CA GLY A 346 -19.17 -12.23 -3.92
C GLY A 346 -19.45 -11.41 -2.66
N ILE A 347 -20.11 -10.25 -2.80
CA ILE A 347 -20.32 -9.31 -1.69
C ILE A 347 -21.70 -9.46 -1.06
N MET A 348 -22.77 -9.35 -1.86
CA MET A 348 -24.15 -9.43 -1.36
C MET A 348 -25.12 -9.86 -2.45
N SER A 349 -26.24 -10.45 -2.03
CA SER A 349 -27.36 -10.75 -2.93
C SER A 349 -28.68 -10.25 -2.35
N ALA A 350 -29.46 -9.54 -3.17
CA ALA A 350 -30.73 -8.95 -2.79
C ALA A 350 -31.64 -8.77 -4.01
N ASP A 351 -32.95 -8.61 -3.78
CA ASP A 351 -33.89 -8.23 -4.85
C ASP A 351 -33.54 -6.82 -5.38
N GLU A 352 -33.19 -5.97 -4.43
CA GLU A 352 -32.72 -4.59 -4.46
C GLU A 352 -31.23 -4.34 -4.20
N ILE A 353 -30.42 -3.80 -5.11
CA ILE A 353 -29.08 -3.26 -4.73
C ILE A 353 -28.91 -1.80 -5.14
N VAL A 354 -28.47 -0.97 -4.18
CA VAL A 354 -28.13 0.44 -4.38
C VAL A 354 -26.61 0.60 -4.34
N PHE A 355 -26.04 1.33 -5.30
CA PHE A 355 -24.60 1.48 -5.49
C PHE A 355 -24.23 2.86 -6.02
N GLU A 356 -22.97 3.27 -5.90
CA GLU A 356 -22.44 4.51 -6.48
C GLU A 356 -21.11 4.23 -7.18
N ILE A 357 -20.91 4.74 -8.40
CA ILE A 357 -19.62 4.73 -9.09
C ILE A 357 -18.93 6.07 -8.84
N ILE A 358 -17.77 6.04 -8.18
CA ILE A 358 -17.12 7.28 -7.71
C ILE A 358 -16.60 8.13 -8.87
N SER A 359 -16.16 7.49 -9.96
CA SER A 359 -15.55 8.18 -11.09
C SER A 359 -16.53 8.92 -11.98
N ASP A 360 -17.79 8.49 -12.05
CA ASP A 360 -18.80 9.14 -12.90
C ASP A 360 -19.52 10.30 -12.20
N GLY A 361 -19.50 10.34 -10.86
CA GLY A 361 -20.14 11.37 -10.05
C GLY A 361 -21.68 11.39 -10.18
N ALA A 362 -22.28 10.31 -10.67
CA ALA A 362 -23.73 10.20 -10.86
C ALA A 362 -24.50 10.02 -9.53
N GLY A 363 -23.79 9.76 -8.43
CA GLY A 363 -24.38 9.51 -7.12
C GLY A 363 -25.04 8.12 -7.03
N PRO A 364 -25.90 7.90 -6.02
CA PRO A 364 -26.55 6.61 -5.81
C PRO A 364 -27.46 6.19 -6.97
N GLN A 365 -27.21 5.00 -7.48
CA GLN A 365 -27.92 4.29 -8.54
C GLN A 365 -28.48 2.96 -8.02
N LYS A 366 -29.33 2.31 -8.82
CA LYS A 366 -30.07 1.12 -8.40
C LYS A 366 -30.16 0.08 -9.50
N VAL A 367 -30.02 -1.19 -9.11
CA VAL A 367 -30.30 -2.36 -9.94
C VAL A 367 -31.29 -3.28 -9.24
N SER A 368 -32.15 -3.93 -10.01
CA SER A 368 -33.14 -4.91 -9.53
C SER A 368 -33.31 -6.07 -10.52
N ILE A 369 -34.05 -7.12 -10.16
CA ILE A 369 -34.43 -8.19 -11.09
C ILE A 369 -35.78 -7.91 -11.75
N ARG A 370 -35.85 -8.08 -13.08
CA ARG A 370 -37.09 -8.11 -13.87
C ARG A 370 -36.95 -9.17 -14.97
N ASP A 371 -37.94 -10.06 -15.08
CA ASP A 371 -37.96 -11.17 -16.05
C ASP A 371 -36.70 -12.07 -16.00
N GLY A 372 -36.16 -12.31 -14.80
CA GLY A 372 -34.96 -13.12 -14.59
C GLY A 372 -33.65 -12.44 -15.04
N ARG A 373 -33.70 -11.17 -15.43
CA ARG A 373 -32.56 -10.34 -15.87
C ARG A 373 -32.39 -9.12 -14.96
N ILE A 374 -31.24 -8.46 -15.07
CA ILE A 374 -30.95 -7.24 -14.32
C ILE A 374 -31.64 -6.06 -15.02
N ASP A 375 -32.51 -5.36 -14.31
CA ASP A 375 -33.07 -4.06 -14.72
C ASP A 375 -32.19 -2.93 -14.20
N TYR A 376 -31.65 -2.14 -15.12
CA TYR A 376 -30.88 -0.94 -14.83
C TYR A 376 -31.36 0.19 -15.74
N ASN A 377 -31.87 1.27 -15.15
CA ASN A 377 -32.46 2.42 -15.87
C ASN A 377 -33.52 2.03 -16.92
N GLY A 378 -34.28 0.96 -16.67
CA GLY A 378 -35.37 0.47 -17.53
C GLY A 378 -34.93 -0.52 -18.62
N VAL A 379 -33.61 -0.76 -18.75
CA VAL A 379 -33.02 -1.68 -19.73
C VAL A 379 -32.64 -2.99 -19.04
N LEU A 380 -32.88 -4.12 -19.73
CA LEU A 380 -32.58 -5.46 -19.22
C LEU A 380 -31.19 -5.94 -19.67
N TYR A 381 -30.40 -6.44 -18.73
CA TYR A 381 -29.05 -6.96 -18.93
C TYR A 381 -28.94 -8.39 -18.40
N ASP A 382 -28.18 -9.23 -19.10
CA ASP A 382 -27.78 -10.55 -18.57
C ASP A 382 -26.65 -10.40 -17.53
N GLU A 383 -25.76 -9.42 -17.75
CA GLU A 383 -24.67 -9.01 -16.86
C GLU A 383 -24.45 -7.51 -16.99
N LEU A 384 -24.12 -6.83 -15.89
CA LEU A 384 -23.74 -5.42 -15.87
C LEU A 384 -22.34 -5.28 -15.25
N TYR A 385 -21.41 -4.66 -15.98
CA TYR A 385 -20.01 -4.53 -15.57
C TYR A 385 -19.56 -3.07 -15.61
N PHE A 386 -19.05 -2.59 -14.48
CA PHE A 386 -18.46 -1.26 -14.31
C PHE A 386 -16.95 -1.40 -14.12
N ASP A 387 -16.19 -1.12 -15.17
CA ASP A 387 -14.72 -1.23 -15.13
C ASP A 387 -14.10 -0.11 -14.29
N ALA A 388 -13.06 -0.43 -13.52
CA ALA A 388 -12.26 0.57 -12.85
C ALA A 388 -11.38 1.31 -13.87
N VAL A 389 -11.58 2.63 -14.01
CA VAL A 389 -10.78 3.51 -14.88
C VAL A 389 -9.28 3.40 -14.58
N THR A 390 -8.95 3.10 -13.33
CA THR A 390 -7.60 2.78 -12.87
C THR A 390 -7.59 1.32 -12.41
N ARG A 391 -7.25 0.41 -13.32
CA ARG A 391 -6.78 -0.95 -12.96
C ARG A 391 -5.45 -0.83 -12.22
N SER A 392 -5.48 -0.25 -11.03
CA SER A 392 -4.27 0.18 -10.33
C SER A 392 -3.44 -1.05 -9.99
N THR A 393 -2.25 -1.12 -10.58
CA THR A 393 -1.21 -2.10 -10.30
C THR A 393 -0.59 -1.96 -8.91
N PHE A 394 -0.95 -0.91 -8.17
CA PHE A 394 -0.55 -0.74 -6.80
C PHE A 394 -1.40 0.36 -6.15
N PHE A 395 -2.15 -0.01 -5.10
CA PHE A 395 -3.14 0.78 -4.36
C PHE A 395 -4.56 0.67 -4.90
N ALA A 396 -5.34 -0.13 -4.19
CA ALA A 396 -6.79 -0.10 -4.10
C ALA A 396 -7.30 1.34 -3.89
N GLU A 397 -7.56 2.07 -4.97
CA GLU A 397 -8.31 3.33 -4.91
C GLU A 397 -9.80 3.01 -4.85
N ALA A 398 -10.53 3.79 -4.05
CA ALA A 398 -11.98 3.70 -4.00
C ALA A 398 -12.56 3.95 -5.41
N SER A 399 -13.30 2.97 -5.92
CA SER A 399 -13.93 3.00 -7.24
C SER A 399 -15.45 2.99 -7.16
N PHE A 400 -16.05 2.30 -6.19
CA PHE A 400 -17.50 2.26 -5.99
C PHE A 400 -17.90 2.07 -4.52
N VAL A 401 -19.16 2.37 -4.23
CA VAL A 401 -19.81 2.15 -2.93
C VAL A 401 -20.98 1.20 -3.13
N LEU A 402 -21.16 0.22 -2.23
CA LEU A 402 -22.39 -0.55 -2.09
C LEU A 402 -23.06 -0.15 -0.78
N HIS A 403 -24.35 0.13 -0.84
CA HIS A 403 -25.11 0.55 0.34
C HIS A 403 -25.76 -0.65 1.04
N ALA A 404 -25.89 -0.55 2.36
CA ALA A 404 -26.60 -1.52 3.18
C ALA A 404 -26.11 -2.98 3.05
N VAL A 405 -24.79 -3.17 2.89
CA VAL A 405 -24.14 -4.48 2.85
C VAL A 405 -24.27 -5.15 4.23
N THR A 406 -24.84 -6.36 4.27
CA THR A 406 -24.93 -7.13 5.51
C THR A 406 -23.57 -7.72 5.86
N ILE A 407 -23.10 -7.49 7.09
CA ILE A 407 -21.90 -8.11 7.64
C ILE A 407 -22.25 -9.01 8.83
N GLY A 408 -21.50 -10.10 9.01
CA GLY A 408 -21.72 -11.06 10.10
C GLY A 408 -22.97 -11.90 9.91
N VAL A 409 -23.22 -12.37 8.68
CA VAL A 409 -24.39 -13.18 8.33
C VAL A 409 -24.40 -14.43 9.21
N ASP A 410 -25.53 -14.74 9.84
CA ASP A 410 -25.70 -15.85 10.79
C ASP A 410 -24.87 -15.74 12.10
N PHE A 411 -24.33 -14.55 12.42
CA PHE A 411 -23.69 -14.25 13.70
C PHE A 411 -24.51 -13.24 14.53
N HIS A 412 -24.31 -13.29 15.85
CA HIS A 412 -25.04 -12.45 16.83
C HIS A 412 -24.79 -10.94 16.73
N TRP A 413 -23.89 -10.49 15.84
CA TRP A 413 -23.52 -9.09 15.64
C TRP A 413 -23.87 -8.55 14.24
N GLU A 414 -24.72 -9.27 13.50
CA GLU A 414 -25.18 -8.92 12.15
C GLU A 414 -25.67 -7.47 12.05
N ARG A 415 -25.20 -6.73 11.04
CA ARG A 415 -25.63 -5.34 10.77
C ARG A 415 -25.44 -4.96 9.30
N LYS A 416 -26.10 -3.88 8.88
CA LYS A 416 -25.97 -3.32 7.52
C LYS A 416 -25.10 -2.07 7.55
N LEU A 417 -24.12 -1.98 6.65
CA LEU A 417 -23.22 -0.84 6.52
C LEU A 417 -22.99 -0.50 5.05
N ASP A 418 -22.75 0.78 4.79
CA ASP A 418 -22.25 1.23 3.49
C ASP A 418 -20.76 0.89 3.42
N GLN A 419 -20.34 0.27 2.31
CA GLN A 419 -18.97 -0.18 2.12
C GLN A 419 -18.40 0.38 0.82
N THR A 420 -17.18 0.89 0.90
CA THR A 420 -16.43 1.40 -0.25
C THR A 420 -15.44 0.35 -0.72
N PHE A 421 -15.33 0.15 -2.03
CA PHE A 421 -14.50 -0.89 -2.63
C PHE A 421 -13.55 -0.31 -3.68
N ALA A 422 -12.48 -1.05 -3.96
CA ALA A 422 -11.62 -0.84 -5.11
C ALA A 422 -11.90 -1.89 -6.20
N GLY A 423 -11.33 -1.69 -7.39
CA GLY A 423 -11.52 -2.59 -8.52
C GLY A 423 -12.87 -2.38 -9.21
N SER A 424 -13.30 -3.37 -9.96
CA SER A 424 -14.50 -3.29 -10.81
C SER A 424 -15.72 -3.87 -10.09
N LEU A 425 -16.90 -3.36 -10.42
CA LEU A 425 -18.19 -3.85 -9.91
C LEU A 425 -18.92 -4.61 -11.01
N LYS A 426 -19.36 -5.83 -10.70
CA LYS A 426 -20.12 -6.69 -11.58
C LYS A 426 -21.43 -7.10 -10.92
N PHE A 427 -22.52 -7.04 -11.67
CA PHE A 427 -23.81 -7.58 -11.28
C PHE A 427 -24.19 -8.74 -12.19
N ILE A 428 -24.68 -9.83 -11.58
CA ILE A 428 -25.27 -10.97 -12.29
C ILE A 428 -26.63 -11.33 -11.67
N ALA A 429 -27.54 -11.89 -12.48
CA ALA A 429 -28.80 -12.44 -11.99
C ALA A 429 -28.60 -13.89 -11.51
N SER A 430 -29.04 -14.19 -10.28
CA SER A 430 -28.98 -15.55 -9.72
C SER A 430 -30.10 -15.78 -8.71
N ASN A 431 -30.76 -16.94 -8.77
CA ASN A 431 -31.85 -17.32 -7.86
C ASN A 431 -32.94 -16.23 -7.68
N ASN A 432 -33.31 -15.57 -8.80
CA ASN A 432 -34.27 -14.46 -8.83
C ASN A 432 -33.86 -13.22 -7.98
N LYS A 433 -32.56 -13.08 -7.69
CA LYS A 433 -31.95 -11.92 -7.01
C LYS A 433 -30.80 -11.36 -7.84
N VAL A 434 -30.43 -10.12 -7.55
CA VAL A 434 -29.18 -9.53 -8.04
C VAL A 434 -28.04 -9.98 -7.12
N LEU A 435 -26.91 -10.39 -7.69
CA LEU A 435 -25.68 -10.66 -6.97
C LEU A 435 -24.64 -9.60 -7.35
N ALA A 436 -24.10 -8.90 -6.35
CA ALA A 436 -22.96 -7.99 -6.50
C ALA A 436 -21.64 -8.75 -6.31
N ILE A 437 -20.76 -8.63 -7.31
CA ILE A 437 -19.43 -9.21 -7.35
C ILE A 437 -18.41 -8.08 -7.49
N ASN A 438 -17.38 -8.08 -6.66
CA ASN A 438 -16.24 -7.18 -6.79
C ASN A 438 -15.07 -7.91 -7.44
N THR A 439 -14.68 -7.48 -8.64
CA THR A 439 -13.48 -7.97 -9.32
C THR A 439 -12.29 -7.08 -8.93
N ILE A 440 -11.33 -7.62 -8.20
CA ILE A 440 -10.20 -6.87 -7.63
C ILE A 440 -8.89 -7.65 -7.79
N GLY A 441 -7.75 -6.96 -7.76
CA GLY A 441 -6.45 -7.63 -7.70
C GLY A 441 -6.20 -8.34 -6.37
N VAL A 442 -5.50 -9.47 -6.39
CA VAL A 442 -5.20 -10.30 -5.20
C VAL A 442 -4.52 -9.49 -4.10
N GLU A 443 -3.56 -8.64 -4.42
CA GLU A 443 -2.78 -7.89 -3.42
C GLU A 443 -3.61 -6.75 -2.81
N ASP A 444 -4.50 -6.15 -3.61
CA ASP A 444 -5.47 -5.16 -3.15
C ASP A 444 -6.57 -5.78 -2.27
N TYR A 445 -7.00 -6.99 -2.61
CA TYR A 445 -7.89 -7.79 -1.77
C TYR A 445 -7.25 -8.07 -0.40
N LEU A 446 -5.96 -8.42 -0.37
CA LEU A 446 -5.23 -8.68 0.87
C LEU A 446 -5.12 -7.44 1.77
N LEU A 447 -5.08 -6.22 1.21
CA LEU A 447 -5.12 -4.98 2.02
C LEU A 447 -6.38 -4.95 2.89
N SER A 448 -7.53 -5.32 2.32
CA SER A 448 -8.80 -5.37 3.05
C SER A 448 -8.87 -6.53 4.03
N VAL A 449 -8.48 -7.75 3.59
CA VAL A 449 -8.51 -8.95 4.46
C VAL A 449 -7.64 -8.75 5.69
N ILE A 450 -6.38 -8.37 5.52
CA ILE A 450 -5.48 -8.21 6.67
C ILE A 450 -5.95 -7.07 7.58
N SER A 451 -6.47 -5.98 7.02
CA SER A 451 -6.99 -4.86 7.83
C SER A 451 -8.31 -5.19 8.56
N SER A 452 -9.02 -6.24 8.13
CA SER A 452 -10.24 -6.73 8.77
C SER A 452 -9.95 -7.80 9.83
N GLU A 453 -8.87 -8.56 9.65
CA GLU A 453 -8.42 -9.64 10.55
C GLU A 453 -7.47 -9.16 11.65
N MET A 454 -6.67 -8.12 11.39
CA MET A 454 -5.59 -7.65 12.26
C MET A 454 -5.66 -6.15 12.50
N LYS A 455 -5.17 -5.68 13.66
CA LYS A 455 -5.04 -4.23 13.88
C LYS A 455 -3.93 -3.64 13.02
N ALA A 456 -4.14 -2.40 12.58
CA ALA A 456 -3.15 -1.62 11.83
C ALA A 456 -1.78 -1.46 12.55
N SER A 457 -1.76 -1.58 13.88
CA SER A 457 -0.57 -1.50 14.73
C SER A 457 0.18 -2.81 14.93
N ALA A 458 -0.26 -3.91 14.31
CA ALA A 458 0.41 -5.20 14.43
C ALA A 458 1.87 -5.14 13.92
N GLY A 459 2.72 -5.97 14.51
CA GLY A 459 4.13 -6.07 14.15
C GLY A 459 4.35 -6.47 12.70
N LEU A 460 5.36 -5.91 12.05
CA LEU A 460 5.62 -6.10 10.62
C LEU A 460 5.81 -7.58 10.23
N GLU A 461 6.52 -8.36 11.05
CA GLU A 461 6.78 -9.78 10.76
C GLU A 461 5.52 -10.65 10.89
N LEU A 462 4.61 -10.32 11.83
CA LEU A 462 3.29 -10.95 11.93
C LEU A 462 2.46 -10.65 10.68
N LEU A 463 2.41 -9.37 10.26
CA LEU A 463 1.67 -8.95 9.07
C LEU A 463 2.23 -9.58 7.79
N LYS A 464 3.55 -9.74 7.66
CA LYS A 464 4.17 -10.46 6.54
C LYS A 464 3.76 -11.93 6.51
N ALA A 465 3.79 -12.62 7.66
CA ALA A 465 3.33 -14.00 7.75
C ALA A 465 1.84 -14.10 7.36
N HIS A 466 1.01 -13.18 7.85
CA HIS A 466 -0.42 -13.13 7.51
C HIS A 466 -0.67 -12.86 6.02
N ALA A 467 0.11 -11.98 5.40
CA ALA A 467 -0.01 -11.71 3.97
C ALA A 467 0.29 -12.97 3.14
N VAL A 468 1.36 -13.70 3.48
CA VAL A 468 1.72 -14.94 2.77
C VAL A 468 0.66 -16.02 2.93
N ILE A 469 0.14 -16.27 4.14
CA ILE A 469 -0.90 -17.30 4.33
C ILE A 469 -2.21 -16.88 3.65
N SER A 470 -2.64 -15.62 3.77
CA SER A 470 -3.88 -15.18 3.15
C SER A 470 -3.80 -15.27 1.63
N ARG A 471 -2.65 -14.91 1.05
CA ARG A 471 -2.38 -15.06 -0.40
C ARG A 471 -2.34 -16.52 -0.82
N SER A 472 -1.62 -17.36 -0.09
CA SER A 472 -1.47 -18.78 -0.42
C SER A 472 -2.82 -19.48 -0.39
N TRP A 473 -3.63 -19.22 0.64
CA TRP A 473 -4.98 -19.75 0.74
C TRP A 473 -5.82 -19.31 -0.45
N LEU A 474 -5.88 -18.01 -0.75
CA LEU A 474 -6.68 -17.50 -1.88
C LEU A 474 -6.22 -18.09 -3.21
N MET A 475 -4.91 -18.08 -3.47
CA MET A 475 -4.35 -18.62 -4.72
C MET A 475 -4.59 -20.12 -4.84
N SER A 476 -4.59 -20.87 -3.73
CA SER A 476 -4.94 -22.30 -3.73
C SER A 476 -6.41 -22.53 -4.10
N GLN A 477 -7.33 -21.62 -3.75
CA GLN A 477 -8.73 -21.70 -4.19
C GLN A 477 -8.84 -21.40 -5.69
N LEU A 478 -8.10 -20.38 -6.16
CA LEU A 478 -8.10 -19.98 -7.57
C LEU A 478 -7.45 -20.99 -8.54
N GLU A 479 -6.65 -21.94 -8.03
CA GLU A 479 -6.10 -23.05 -8.83
C GLU A 479 -7.05 -24.26 -8.92
N ARG A 480 -8.09 -24.34 -8.08
CA ARG A 480 -9.07 -25.42 -8.14
C ARG A 480 -9.98 -25.25 -9.36
N PRO A 481 -10.28 -26.32 -10.13
CA PRO A 481 -11.19 -26.21 -11.28
C PRO A 481 -12.61 -25.82 -10.84
N LYS A 482 -13.14 -24.73 -11.41
CA LYS A 482 -14.55 -24.34 -11.22
C LYS A 482 -15.46 -25.47 -11.72
N GLY A 483 -16.32 -26.01 -10.84
CA GLY A 483 -17.30 -27.05 -11.19
C GLY A 483 -16.97 -28.49 -10.75
N LEU A 484 -15.79 -28.74 -10.16
CA LEU A 484 -15.57 -29.90 -9.30
C LEU A 484 -16.16 -29.60 -7.92
N ALA A 485 -17.48 -29.38 -7.86
CA ALA A 485 -18.18 -29.41 -6.58
C ALA A 485 -17.85 -30.76 -5.95
N SER A 486 -17.14 -30.77 -4.82
CA SER A 486 -17.13 -31.93 -3.95
C SER A 486 -18.58 -32.39 -3.80
N ARG A 487 -18.85 -33.64 -4.17
CA ARG A 487 -20.16 -34.26 -3.99
C ARG A 487 -20.56 -34.08 -2.54
N SER A 488 -21.43 -33.10 -2.29
CA SER A 488 -22.05 -32.73 -1.02
C SER A 488 -21.09 -32.60 0.16
N SER A 489 -20.90 -31.37 0.66
CA SER A 489 -20.40 -31.01 2.00
C SER A 489 -21.21 -31.60 3.18
N GLU A 490 -22.09 -32.57 2.88
CA GLU A 490 -23.09 -33.17 3.73
C GLU A 490 -23.11 -34.69 3.55
N ARG A 491 -22.70 -35.43 4.59
CA ARG A 491 -23.11 -36.82 4.79
C ARG A 491 -24.23 -36.83 5.82
N VAL A 492 -25.46 -36.67 5.34
CA VAL A 492 -26.66 -36.84 6.17
C VAL A 492 -27.16 -38.26 5.98
N SER A 493 -26.95 -39.12 6.97
CA SER A 493 -27.56 -40.45 7.02
C SER A 493 -28.39 -40.55 8.30
N VAL A 494 -29.60 -39.99 8.25
CA VAL A 494 -30.57 -40.08 9.35
C VAL A 494 -30.88 -41.54 9.68
N ALA A 495 -30.82 -42.44 8.69
CA ALA A 495 -31.03 -43.88 8.86
C ALA A 495 -29.91 -44.58 9.67
N SER A 496 -28.70 -44.01 9.76
CA SER A 496 -27.59 -44.58 10.53
C SER A 496 -27.32 -43.85 11.86
N GLY A 497 -28.13 -42.83 12.22
CA GLY A 497 -27.96 -42.06 13.45
C GLY A 497 -26.76 -41.12 13.45
N GLU A 498 -26.33 -40.64 12.28
CA GLU A 498 -25.20 -39.70 12.15
C GLU A 498 -25.52 -38.47 11.28
N LEU A 499 -25.11 -37.30 11.78
CA LEU A 499 -25.16 -36.00 11.12
C LEU A 499 -23.74 -35.41 11.05
N VAL A 500 -23.08 -35.56 9.91
CA VAL A 500 -21.72 -35.03 9.69
C VAL A 500 -21.77 -33.99 8.57
N LYS A 501 -21.49 -32.74 8.94
CA LYS A 501 -21.48 -31.59 8.02
C LYS A 501 -20.24 -30.74 8.25
N TRP A 502 -19.56 -30.38 7.17
CA TRP A 502 -18.50 -29.38 7.16
C TRP A 502 -18.80 -28.34 6.10
N TRP A 503 -18.12 -27.20 6.18
CA TRP A 503 -18.26 -26.12 5.22
C TRP A 503 -16.88 -25.89 4.60
N ASP A 504 -16.79 -25.98 3.27
CA ASP A 504 -15.60 -25.63 2.50
C ASP A 504 -16.00 -24.74 1.31
N HIS A 505 -15.01 -24.29 0.55
CA HIS A 505 -15.09 -23.33 -0.55
C HIS A 505 -16.08 -23.67 -1.69
N ASP A 506 -16.40 -24.95 -1.91
CA ASP A 506 -17.19 -25.45 -3.04
C ASP A 506 -18.67 -24.98 -3.08
N ASP A 507 -19.10 -24.13 -2.14
CA ASP A 507 -20.44 -23.53 -2.11
C ASP A 507 -20.63 -22.38 -3.15
N HIS A 508 -19.57 -21.99 -3.87
CA HIS A 508 -19.60 -20.86 -4.81
C HIS A 508 -19.30 -21.28 -6.25
N SER A 509 -20.30 -21.20 -7.14
CA SER A 509 -20.14 -21.48 -8.58
C SER A 509 -20.03 -20.22 -9.46
N LEU A 510 -20.40 -19.05 -8.92
CA LEU A 510 -20.58 -17.81 -9.68
C LEU A 510 -19.49 -16.75 -9.44
N PHE A 511 -18.63 -16.96 -8.43
CA PHE A 511 -17.53 -16.08 -8.05
C PHE A 511 -16.43 -16.91 -7.41
N ASP A 512 -15.25 -16.32 -7.21
CA ASP A 512 -14.08 -17.03 -6.71
C ASP A 512 -14.08 -17.18 -5.20
N VAL A 513 -14.47 -16.18 -4.40
CA VAL A 513 -14.57 -16.27 -2.92
C VAL A 513 -15.68 -15.37 -2.39
N CYS A 514 -16.23 -15.62 -1.19
CA CYS A 514 -17.18 -14.68 -0.57
C CYS A 514 -16.49 -13.70 0.38
N ALA A 515 -17.18 -12.61 0.70
CA ALA A 515 -16.71 -11.57 1.60
C ALA A 515 -16.83 -11.88 3.11
N ASP A 516 -17.34 -13.06 3.46
CA ASP A 516 -17.71 -13.45 4.83
C ASP A 516 -16.65 -14.35 5.50
N ASP A 517 -16.81 -14.60 6.79
CA ASP A 517 -15.93 -15.43 7.63
C ASP A 517 -15.80 -16.89 7.12
N HIS A 518 -16.69 -17.33 6.22
CA HIS A 518 -16.59 -18.62 5.53
C HIS A 518 -15.33 -18.74 4.67
N CYS A 519 -14.97 -17.66 3.96
CA CYS A 519 -13.77 -17.60 3.12
C CYS A 519 -12.67 -16.81 3.83
N GLN A 520 -12.71 -15.49 3.72
CA GLN A 520 -11.90 -14.55 4.47
C GLN A 520 -12.69 -13.25 4.58
N ARG A 521 -12.55 -12.55 5.70
CA ARG A 521 -13.29 -11.33 5.96
C ARG A 521 -12.84 -10.18 5.05
N TYR A 522 -13.63 -9.88 4.02
CA TYR A 522 -13.36 -8.82 3.05
C TYR A 522 -14.41 -7.70 3.17
N GLN A 523 -14.02 -6.50 3.60
CA GLN A 523 -14.95 -5.39 3.89
C GLN A 523 -14.65 -4.12 3.07
N GLY A 524 -13.94 -4.29 1.95
CA GLY A 524 -13.48 -3.20 1.10
C GLY A 524 -12.46 -2.28 1.78
N LEU A 525 -12.49 -1.00 1.44
CA LEU A 525 -11.64 0.09 1.93
C LEU A 525 -12.24 0.87 3.10
N THR A 526 -13.32 0.36 3.68
CA THR A 526 -14.06 1.02 4.77
C THR A 526 -13.21 1.16 6.04
N MET A 527 -12.27 0.25 6.24
CA MET A 527 -11.30 0.27 7.34
C MET A 527 -10.03 1.03 6.94
N ALA A 528 -9.48 1.81 7.87
CA ALA A 528 -8.21 2.49 7.67
C ALA A 528 -7.09 1.46 7.47
N VAL A 529 -6.50 1.44 6.28
CA VAL A 529 -5.36 0.57 5.96
C VAL A 529 -4.13 1.12 6.68
N GLY A 530 -3.58 0.34 7.60
CA GLY A 530 -2.34 0.68 8.30
C GLY A 530 -1.13 0.69 7.38
N GLU A 531 -0.20 1.62 7.59
CA GLU A 531 1.04 1.72 6.80
C GLU A 531 1.86 0.41 6.85
N ASN A 532 1.88 -0.26 8.01
CA ASN A 532 2.57 -1.54 8.16
C ASN A 532 1.94 -2.67 7.36
N VAL A 533 0.61 -2.67 7.14
CA VAL A 533 -0.08 -3.67 6.31
C VAL A 533 0.40 -3.55 4.87
N ARG A 534 0.45 -2.32 4.35
CA ARG A 534 0.97 -2.02 3.01
C ARG A 534 2.43 -2.44 2.86
N LYS A 535 3.28 -2.08 3.83
CA LYS A 535 4.70 -2.50 3.84
C LYS A 535 4.85 -4.03 3.88
N ALA A 536 3.99 -4.73 4.62
CA ALA A 536 4.04 -6.19 4.71
C ALA A 536 3.65 -6.86 3.39
N ILE A 537 2.57 -6.40 2.75
CA ILE A 537 2.14 -6.88 1.43
C ILE A 537 3.21 -6.60 0.38
N ASP A 538 3.80 -5.40 0.36
CA ASP A 538 4.90 -5.05 -0.54
C ASP A 538 6.12 -5.95 -0.39
N ALA A 539 6.56 -6.15 0.85
CA ALA A 539 7.73 -6.96 1.16
C ALA A 539 7.51 -8.46 0.88
N THR A 540 6.25 -8.90 0.71
CA THR A 540 5.88 -10.30 0.45
C THR A 540 5.10 -10.45 -0.85
N TRP A 541 5.18 -9.47 -1.75
CA TRP A 541 4.38 -9.44 -2.98
C TRP A 541 4.58 -10.73 -3.78
N GLY A 542 3.48 -11.37 -4.17
CA GLY A 542 3.50 -12.62 -4.93
C GLY A 542 4.01 -13.86 -4.17
N GLN A 543 4.51 -13.72 -2.94
CA GLN A 543 5.01 -14.87 -2.16
C GLN A 543 3.87 -15.75 -1.68
N VAL A 544 4.01 -17.05 -1.95
CA VAL A 544 3.09 -18.10 -1.49
C VAL A 544 3.86 -19.28 -0.91
N LEU A 545 3.19 -20.09 -0.09
CA LEU A 545 3.70 -21.38 0.38
C LEU A 545 3.35 -22.46 -0.64
N ARG A 546 4.34 -23.28 -1.00
CA ARG A 546 4.18 -24.45 -1.87
C ARG A 546 4.61 -25.73 -1.17
N PHE A 547 3.97 -26.84 -1.51
CA PHE A 547 4.40 -28.17 -1.11
C PHE A 547 4.38 -29.09 -2.33
N LYS A 548 5.55 -29.66 -2.66
CA LYS A 548 5.73 -30.50 -3.86
C LYS A 548 5.20 -29.81 -5.13
N GLY A 549 5.50 -28.52 -5.29
CA GLY A 549 5.12 -27.72 -6.46
C GLY A 549 3.70 -27.15 -6.46
N SER A 550 2.78 -27.63 -5.61
CA SER A 550 1.39 -27.11 -5.51
C SER A 550 1.28 -26.03 -4.44
N ILE A 551 0.42 -25.02 -4.63
CA ILE A 551 0.17 -24.00 -3.61
C ILE A 551 -0.54 -24.62 -2.40
N CYS A 552 -0.09 -24.28 -1.19
CA CYS A 552 -0.64 -24.80 0.05
C CYS A 552 -1.98 -24.17 0.43
N ASP A 553 -2.94 -24.99 0.87
CA ASP A 553 -4.12 -24.54 1.62
C ASP A 553 -3.67 -24.14 3.04
N THR A 554 -3.61 -22.83 3.31
CA THR A 554 -2.97 -22.26 4.51
C THR A 554 -4.01 -21.75 5.49
N ARG A 555 -4.73 -22.69 6.12
CA ARG A 555 -5.72 -22.41 7.17
C ARG A 555 -5.07 -21.77 8.40
N PHE A 556 -5.79 -20.89 9.08
CA PHE A 556 -5.33 -20.23 10.30
C PHE A 556 -6.47 -20.02 11.29
N SER A 557 -6.16 -19.89 12.58
CA SER A 557 -7.16 -19.65 13.64
C SER A 557 -6.61 -18.77 14.77
N LYS A 558 -7.51 -18.17 15.56
CA LYS A 558 -7.14 -17.24 16.65
C LYS A 558 -6.17 -17.88 17.64
N CYS A 559 -6.53 -19.03 18.23
CA CYS A 559 -5.74 -19.71 19.24
C CYS A 559 -5.82 -21.24 19.09
N CYS A 560 -4.69 -21.92 18.86
CA CYS A 560 -4.69 -23.38 18.71
C CYS A 560 -4.93 -24.11 20.04
N GLY A 561 -4.67 -23.48 21.19
CA GLY A 561 -4.80 -24.07 22.53
C GLY A 561 -3.57 -24.86 22.98
N GLY A 562 -2.41 -24.60 22.35
CA GLY A 562 -1.10 -25.20 22.63
C GLY A 562 -0.67 -26.25 21.61
N VAL A 563 -1.59 -26.80 20.83
CA VAL A 563 -1.32 -27.83 19.80
C VAL A 563 -2.21 -27.55 18.58
N THR A 564 -1.64 -27.58 17.38
CA THR A 564 -2.39 -27.43 16.12
C THR A 564 -3.13 -28.71 15.74
N GLU A 565 -4.06 -28.62 14.80
CA GLU A 565 -4.92 -29.73 14.39
C GLU A 565 -4.74 -30.14 12.91
N ARG A 566 -5.22 -31.34 12.58
CA ARG A 566 -5.30 -31.88 11.22
C ARG A 566 -6.46 -31.30 10.42
N PHE A 567 -6.30 -31.26 9.11
CA PHE A 567 -7.37 -30.85 8.18
C PHE A 567 -8.63 -31.73 8.32
N SER A 568 -8.45 -33.05 8.38
CA SER A 568 -9.56 -34.02 8.42
C SER A 568 -10.46 -33.96 9.65
N THR A 569 -9.98 -33.38 10.75
CA THR A 569 -10.80 -33.15 11.96
C THR A 569 -11.91 -32.12 11.68
N CYS A 570 -11.67 -31.17 10.78
CA CYS A 570 -12.54 -30.02 10.55
C CYS A 570 -13.27 -30.10 9.20
N TRP A 571 -12.63 -30.64 8.16
CA TRP A 571 -13.13 -30.68 6.78
C TRP A 571 -13.15 -32.10 6.24
N GLU A 572 -12.96 -32.30 4.93
CA GLU A 572 -12.96 -33.61 4.28
C GLU A 572 -12.01 -34.61 4.95
N ASP A 573 -12.31 -35.92 4.86
CA ASP A 573 -11.52 -37.02 5.44
C ASP A 573 -10.18 -37.26 4.68
N ARG A 574 -9.38 -36.20 4.52
CA ARG A 574 -8.03 -36.21 3.95
C ARG A 574 -7.10 -35.33 4.78
N ASP A 575 -5.85 -35.77 4.95
CA ASP A 575 -4.83 -34.98 5.62
C ASP A 575 -3.89 -34.34 4.60
N LEU A 576 -3.63 -33.05 4.78
CA LEU A 576 -2.66 -32.29 3.98
C LEU A 576 -1.28 -32.37 4.66
N PRO A 577 -0.20 -32.78 3.95
CA PRO A 577 1.10 -33.04 4.59
C PRO A 577 1.76 -31.85 5.30
N TYR A 578 1.34 -30.62 5.00
CA TYR A 578 1.83 -29.37 5.59
C TYR A 578 0.89 -28.82 6.68
N LEU A 579 -0.27 -29.44 6.93
CA LEU A 579 -1.18 -29.11 8.03
C LEU A 579 -1.11 -30.23 9.09
N ARG A 580 -0.03 -30.22 9.88
CA ARG A 580 0.28 -31.24 10.87
C ARG A 580 -0.10 -30.80 12.29
N VAL A 581 -0.25 -31.80 13.15
CA VAL A 581 -0.30 -31.63 14.61
C VAL A 581 1.11 -31.31 15.08
N ILE A 582 1.31 -30.10 15.60
CA ILE A 582 2.57 -29.64 16.21
C ILE A 582 2.28 -29.03 17.57
N ASN A 583 3.24 -29.16 18.49
CA ASN A 583 3.22 -28.37 19.73
C ASN A 583 3.60 -26.94 19.38
N ASP A 584 2.79 -25.97 19.81
CA ASP A 584 3.02 -24.56 19.56
C ASP A 584 4.08 -23.98 20.51
N THR A 585 5.27 -24.58 20.51
CA THR A 585 6.39 -24.29 21.41
C THR A 585 7.68 -24.04 20.63
N PRO A 586 8.68 -23.33 21.19
CA PRO A 586 9.93 -23.01 20.49
C PRO A 586 10.71 -24.20 19.94
N ASP A 587 10.65 -25.33 20.64
CA ASP A 587 11.39 -26.56 20.36
C ASP A 587 10.47 -27.71 19.92
N GLY A 588 9.15 -27.46 19.80
CA GLY A 588 8.16 -28.46 19.44
C GLY A 588 7.89 -29.51 20.53
N THR A 589 8.39 -29.31 21.76
CA THR A 589 8.16 -30.23 22.88
C THR A 589 6.90 -29.84 23.67
N PRO A 590 6.16 -30.81 24.25
CA PRO A 590 4.94 -30.52 25.04
C PRO A 590 5.20 -29.83 26.39
N ASP A 591 6.41 -29.97 26.93
CA ASP A 591 6.76 -29.52 28.30
C ASP A 591 7.15 -28.04 28.36
N THR A 592 7.33 -27.40 27.21
CA THR A 592 7.68 -25.98 27.11
C THR A 592 6.43 -25.10 27.08
N ARG A 593 6.51 -23.88 27.63
CA ARG A 593 5.42 -22.90 27.56
C ARG A 593 5.06 -22.58 26.11
N CYS A 594 3.79 -22.79 25.75
CA CYS A 594 3.28 -22.55 24.40
C CYS A 594 3.33 -21.06 24.03
N PHE A 595 3.52 -20.76 22.75
CA PHE A 595 3.49 -19.40 22.22
C PHE A 595 2.10 -18.78 22.41
N CYS A 596 1.03 -19.50 22.11
CA CYS A 596 -0.33 -18.99 22.29
C CYS A 596 -0.84 -18.89 23.74
N ASP A 597 -0.02 -19.28 24.74
CA ASP A 597 -0.32 -19.13 26.17
C ASP A 597 0.24 -17.80 26.71
N THR A 598 -0.48 -16.71 26.41
CA THR A 598 -0.09 -15.35 26.77
C THR A 598 -1.25 -14.54 27.33
N ASP A 599 -0.95 -13.74 28.36
CA ASP A 599 -1.80 -12.72 28.97
C ASP A 599 -1.33 -11.30 28.66
N ASP A 600 -0.29 -11.16 27.81
CA ASP A 600 0.25 -9.85 27.40
C ASP A 600 -0.75 -9.10 26.52
N LYS A 601 -1.40 -8.09 27.12
CA LYS A 601 -2.40 -7.25 26.46
C LYS A 601 -1.86 -6.51 25.24
N ALA A 602 -0.57 -6.14 25.23
CA ALA A 602 0.03 -5.45 24.10
C ALA A 602 0.12 -6.39 22.89
N ILE A 603 0.47 -7.66 23.10
CA ILE A 603 0.49 -8.68 22.04
C ILE A 603 -0.94 -9.02 21.61
N LEU A 604 -1.84 -9.29 22.56
CA LEU A 604 -3.22 -9.67 22.26
C LEU A 604 -3.96 -8.58 21.49
N SER A 605 -3.69 -7.31 21.78
CA SER A 605 -4.29 -6.19 21.04
C SER A 605 -3.89 -6.11 19.57
N GLN A 606 -2.83 -6.81 19.13
CA GLN A 606 -2.46 -6.86 17.71
C GLN A 606 -3.35 -7.80 16.89
N VAL A 607 -3.91 -8.82 17.55
CA VAL A 607 -4.67 -9.93 16.92
C VAL A 607 -6.17 -9.84 17.22
N LEU A 608 -6.53 -9.44 18.44
CA LEU A 608 -7.92 -9.38 18.89
C LEU A 608 -8.49 -7.97 18.67
N ASN A 609 -9.66 -7.93 18.04
CA ASN A 609 -10.46 -6.71 17.90
C ASN A 609 -10.99 -6.25 19.27
N ASP A 610 -11.43 -4.99 19.38
CA ASP A 610 -11.78 -4.37 20.66
C ASP A 610 -12.86 -5.14 21.44
N TYR A 611 -13.83 -5.74 20.74
CA TYR A 611 -14.85 -6.58 21.35
C TYR A 611 -14.32 -7.95 21.83
N ASP A 612 -13.31 -8.49 21.15
CA ASP A 612 -12.71 -9.79 21.51
C ASP A 612 -11.74 -9.67 22.70
N LEU A 613 -11.22 -8.46 22.99
CA LEU A 613 -10.31 -8.20 24.12
C LEU A 613 -10.98 -8.40 25.49
N GLU A 614 -12.30 -8.36 25.56
CA GLU A 614 -13.04 -8.65 26.79
C GLU A 614 -12.97 -10.15 27.17
N SER A 615 -12.66 -11.02 26.20
CA SER A 615 -12.49 -12.46 26.43
C SER A 615 -11.05 -12.78 26.83
N SER A 616 -10.77 -12.93 28.14
CA SER A 616 -9.43 -13.31 28.62
C SER A 616 -9.21 -14.83 28.77
N ASP A 617 -10.28 -15.63 28.66
CA ASP A 617 -10.28 -17.07 28.93
C ASP A 617 -10.17 -17.91 27.65
N PHE A 618 -9.69 -17.37 26.52
CA PHE A 618 -9.65 -18.15 25.26
C PHE A 618 -8.65 -19.32 25.29
N PHE A 619 -7.53 -19.22 26.01
CA PHE A 619 -6.54 -20.30 26.08
C PHE A 619 -7.07 -21.49 26.91
N ARG A 620 -7.83 -21.21 27.98
CA ARG A 620 -8.57 -22.16 28.81
C ARG A 620 -9.91 -21.54 29.20
N TRP A 621 -11.01 -22.11 28.70
CA TRP A 621 -12.37 -21.61 28.92
C TRP A 621 -13.23 -22.65 29.62
N GLU A 622 -14.29 -22.18 30.28
CA GLU A 622 -15.29 -23.03 30.91
C GLU A 622 -16.70 -22.56 30.51
N ARG A 623 -17.59 -23.53 30.24
CA ARG A 623 -19.02 -23.30 30.07
C ARG A 623 -19.80 -24.29 30.92
N ARG A 624 -20.84 -23.81 31.58
CA ARG A 624 -21.73 -24.60 32.42
C ARG A 624 -23.13 -24.50 31.85
N TYR A 625 -23.79 -25.63 31.71
CA TYR A 625 -25.18 -25.71 31.29
C TYR A 625 -25.98 -26.52 32.28
N THR A 626 -27.20 -26.08 32.57
CA THR A 626 -28.19 -27.00 33.14
C THR A 626 -28.62 -28.03 32.09
N ARG A 627 -29.16 -29.18 32.52
CA ARG A 627 -29.63 -30.20 31.58
C ARG A 627 -30.70 -29.65 30.64
N ASP A 628 -31.65 -28.88 31.15
CA ASP A 628 -32.77 -28.35 30.37
C ASP A 628 -32.28 -27.33 29.34
N GLU A 629 -31.42 -26.40 29.75
CA GLU A 629 -30.85 -25.37 28.88
C GLU A 629 -30.09 -25.98 27.69
N LEU A 630 -29.23 -26.99 27.93
CA LEU A 630 -28.50 -27.62 26.83
C LEU A 630 -29.42 -28.47 25.95
N SER A 631 -30.43 -29.13 26.53
CA SER A 631 -31.38 -29.94 25.75
C SER A 631 -32.21 -29.07 24.81
N GLU A 632 -32.73 -27.94 25.30
CA GLU A 632 -33.44 -26.97 24.47
C GLU A 632 -32.56 -26.36 23.38
N LEU A 633 -31.32 -26.02 23.72
CA LEU A 633 -30.37 -25.45 22.76
C LEU A 633 -30.07 -26.42 21.62
N VAL A 634 -29.77 -27.68 21.94
CA VAL A 634 -29.55 -28.73 20.94
C VAL A 634 -30.78 -28.90 20.07
N GLU A 635 -31.97 -28.95 20.66
CA GLU A 635 -33.23 -29.06 19.90
C GLU A 635 -33.41 -27.89 18.93
N ARG A 636 -33.27 -26.64 19.40
CA ARG A 636 -33.40 -25.43 18.56
C ARG A 636 -32.40 -25.39 17.42
N ARG A 637 -31.15 -25.81 17.68
CA ARG A 637 -30.04 -25.70 16.70
C ARG A 637 -29.98 -26.85 15.70
N SER A 638 -30.48 -28.02 16.08
CA SER A 638 -30.29 -29.25 15.29
C SER A 638 -31.59 -29.95 14.87
N GLY A 639 -32.71 -29.70 15.56
CA GLY A 639 -34.00 -30.34 15.29
C GLY A 639 -34.02 -31.86 15.47
N LEU A 640 -33.10 -32.40 16.28
CA LEU A 640 -32.85 -33.84 16.38
C LEU A 640 -33.89 -34.61 17.22
N GLY A 641 -34.74 -33.95 18.01
CA GLY A 641 -35.80 -34.59 18.78
C GLY A 641 -35.32 -35.49 19.92
N LEU A 642 -34.11 -35.27 20.46
CA LEU A 642 -33.45 -36.18 21.41
C LEU A 642 -34.09 -36.20 22.81
N GLY A 643 -34.93 -35.22 23.13
CA GLY A 643 -35.51 -35.05 24.46
C GLY A 643 -34.48 -34.57 25.48
N SER A 644 -34.61 -35.02 26.73
CA SER A 644 -33.71 -34.59 27.81
C SER A 644 -32.34 -35.26 27.66
N LEU A 645 -31.29 -34.45 27.49
CA LEU A 645 -29.92 -34.95 27.35
C LEU A 645 -29.44 -35.64 28.63
N ARG A 646 -28.91 -36.85 28.46
CA ARG A 646 -28.36 -37.71 29.52
C ARG A 646 -26.84 -37.72 29.49
N GLU A 647 -26.26 -37.89 28.31
CA GLU A 647 -24.82 -38.00 28.12
C GLU A 647 -24.35 -37.33 26.84
N LEU A 648 -23.11 -36.85 26.88
CA LEU A 648 -22.36 -36.39 25.73
C LEU A 648 -21.07 -37.22 25.68
N ILE A 649 -20.90 -38.04 24.65
CA ILE A 649 -19.83 -39.03 24.58
C ILE A 649 -18.92 -38.67 23.40
N PRO A 650 -17.70 -38.16 23.64
CA PRO A 650 -16.71 -37.96 22.58
C PRO A 650 -16.34 -39.31 21.98
N LEU A 651 -16.69 -39.55 20.72
CA LEU A 651 -16.36 -40.79 20.02
C LEU A 651 -14.99 -40.73 19.36
N GLU A 652 -14.60 -39.54 18.90
CA GLU A 652 -13.35 -39.35 18.16
C GLU A 652 -12.76 -37.96 18.44
N ARG A 653 -11.44 -37.92 18.64
CA ARG A 653 -10.67 -36.69 18.86
C ARG A 653 -9.49 -36.62 17.87
N GLY A 654 -9.22 -35.42 17.37
CA GLY A 654 -8.00 -35.08 16.64
C GLY A 654 -6.78 -34.96 17.55
N GLY A 655 -5.62 -34.67 16.95
CA GLY A 655 -4.34 -34.65 17.66
C GLY A 655 -4.18 -33.49 18.65
N SER A 656 -4.97 -32.42 18.49
CA SER A 656 -5.01 -31.32 19.46
C SER A 656 -5.98 -31.57 20.64
N GLY A 657 -6.77 -32.66 20.57
CA GLY A 657 -7.85 -32.98 21.49
C GLY A 657 -9.22 -32.44 21.05
N ARG A 658 -9.32 -31.78 19.89
CA ARG A 658 -10.59 -31.35 19.29
C ARG A 658 -11.46 -32.55 18.97
N ILE A 659 -12.71 -32.53 19.42
CA ILE A 659 -13.68 -33.59 19.11
C ILE A 659 -14.08 -33.46 17.64
N SER A 660 -13.92 -34.54 16.88
CA SER A 660 -14.39 -34.66 15.48
C SER A 660 -15.72 -35.39 15.38
N ARG A 661 -16.06 -36.26 16.34
CA ARG A 661 -17.37 -36.93 16.44
C ARG A 661 -17.84 -36.98 17.88
N LEU A 662 -19.03 -36.45 18.13
CA LEU A 662 -19.67 -36.38 19.44
C LEU A 662 -21.02 -37.08 19.38
N LYS A 663 -21.23 -38.09 20.23
CA LYS A 663 -22.54 -38.71 20.40
C LYS A 663 -23.34 -37.96 21.46
N LEU A 664 -24.49 -37.47 21.07
CA LEU A 664 -25.51 -36.90 21.95
C LEU A 664 -26.50 -37.99 22.32
N VAL A 665 -26.70 -38.23 23.62
CA VAL A 665 -27.65 -39.24 24.12
C VAL A 665 -28.72 -38.53 24.94
N GLY A 666 -29.97 -38.60 24.48
CA GLY A 666 -31.14 -38.14 25.22
C GLY A 666 -32.08 -39.29 25.58
N ASP A 667 -33.17 -39.00 26.28
CA ASP A 667 -34.15 -40.00 26.70
C ASP A 667 -35.07 -40.50 25.57
N LYS A 668 -35.14 -39.77 24.45
CA LYS A 668 -35.92 -40.16 23.27
C LYS A 668 -35.08 -40.75 22.13
N GLY A 669 -33.75 -40.70 22.24
CA GLY A 669 -32.86 -41.24 21.21
C GLY A 669 -31.41 -40.78 21.36
N SER A 670 -30.58 -41.12 20.38
CA SER A 670 -29.20 -40.65 20.30
C SER A 670 -28.81 -40.29 18.86
N MET A 671 -27.94 -39.30 18.70
CA MET A 671 -27.41 -38.86 17.42
C MET A 671 -25.90 -38.62 17.53
N VAL A 672 -25.14 -38.99 16.51
CA VAL A 672 -23.74 -38.58 16.38
C VAL A 672 -23.69 -37.32 15.53
N ILE A 673 -23.13 -36.25 16.09
CA ILE A 673 -22.79 -35.04 15.31
C ILE A 673 -21.28 -35.02 15.05
N GLY A 674 -20.89 -34.63 13.84
CA GLY A 674 -19.49 -34.68 13.41
C GLY A 674 -18.97 -33.39 12.78
N LYS A 675 -17.64 -33.29 12.78
CA LYS A 675 -16.79 -32.16 12.43
C LYS A 675 -16.85 -31.00 13.44
N GLU A 676 -15.71 -30.33 13.56
CA GLU A 676 -15.43 -29.37 14.63
C GLU A 676 -16.47 -28.23 14.72
N LEU A 677 -16.80 -27.63 13.58
CA LEU A 677 -17.70 -26.48 13.54
C LEU A 677 -19.15 -26.84 13.88
N MET A 678 -19.63 -28.01 13.44
CA MET A 678 -21.00 -28.46 13.74
C MET A 678 -21.17 -28.71 15.24
N ILE A 679 -20.19 -29.34 15.88
CA ILE A 679 -20.18 -29.55 17.34
C ILE A 679 -20.27 -28.20 18.07
N ARG A 680 -19.49 -27.20 17.63
CA ARG A 680 -19.48 -25.86 18.25
C ARG A 680 -20.79 -25.11 18.08
N ARG A 681 -21.44 -25.21 16.91
CA ARG A 681 -22.74 -24.58 16.61
C ARG A 681 -23.91 -25.25 17.34
N THR A 682 -23.83 -26.55 17.56
CA THR A 682 -24.90 -27.33 18.20
C THR A 682 -24.95 -27.08 19.71
N LEU A 683 -23.80 -26.82 20.34
CA LEU A 683 -23.66 -26.67 21.79
C LEU A 683 -23.51 -25.20 22.24
N SER A 684 -23.85 -24.23 21.40
CA SER A 684 -23.83 -22.80 21.75
C SER A 684 -24.82 -22.00 20.89
N GLU A 685 -25.39 -20.93 21.45
CA GLU A 685 -26.28 -20.01 20.72
C GLU A 685 -25.58 -19.37 19.52
N SER A 686 -24.30 -19.01 19.68
CA SER A 686 -23.42 -18.66 18.58
C SER A 686 -22.58 -19.89 18.20
N HIS A 687 -21.40 -19.99 18.82
CA HIS A 687 -20.41 -21.04 18.59
C HIS A 687 -19.55 -21.17 19.85
N LEU A 688 -19.31 -22.40 20.31
CA LEU A 688 -18.24 -22.63 21.30
C LEU A 688 -16.90 -22.12 20.74
N LYS A 689 -15.98 -21.72 21.63
CA LYS A 689 -14.66 -21.22 21.20
C LYS A 689 -13.89 -22.27 20.39
N SER A 690 -13.94 -23.54 20.76
CA SER A 690 -13.36 -24.67 20.02
C SER A 690 -14.13 -25.97 20.33
N SER A 691 -13.85 -27.07 19.63
CA SER A 691 -14.28 -28.42 20.07
C SER A 691 -13.25 -29.16 20.95
N ALA A 692 -12.14 -28.49 21.35
CA ALA A 692 -11.16 -29.07 22.25
C ALA A 692 -11.60 -28.87 23.71
N PHE A 693 -12.53 -29.70 24.16
CA PHE A 693 -13.01 -29.65 25.54
C PHE A 693 -13.19 -31.04 26.15
N GLU A 694 -13.10 -31.08 27.48
CA GLU A 694 -13.54 -32.19 28.31
C GLU A 694 -14.96 -31.93 28.82
N ILE A 695 -15.69 -33.02 29.05
CA ILE A 695 -17.09 -33.01 29.45
C ILE A 695 -17.20 -33.63 30.84
N GLU A 696 -17.76 -32.88 31.77
CA GLU A 696 -18.09 -33.34 33.12
C GLU A 696 -19.62 -33.33 33.28
N ASN A 697 -20.21 -34.50 33.53
CA ASN A 697 -21.63 -34.64 33.82
C ASN A 697 -21.83 -34.58 35.34
N THR A 698 -22.51 -33.54 35.80
CA THR A 698 -22.71 -33.28 37.24
C THR A 698 -23.96 -33.96 37.80
N GLY A 699 -24.73 -34.66 36.96
CA GLY A 699 -26.04 -35.22 37.32
C GLY A 699 -27.19 -34.22 37.16
N GLU A 700 -26.95 -32.92 37.35
CA GLU A 700 -27.92 -31.83 37.13
C GLU A 700 -27.69 -31.08 35.79
N GLY A 701 -26.49 -31.19 35.23
CA GLY A 701 -26.11 -30.54 33.99
C GLY A 701 -24.71 -30.92 33.52
N PHE A 702 -24.12 -30.11 32.64
CA PHE A 702 -22.83 -30.38 32.00
C PHE A 702 -21.86 -29.20 32.20
N ILE A 703 -20.61 -29.52 32.52
CA ILE A 703 -19.50 -28.56 32.53
C ILE A 703 -18.56 -28.92 31.38
N LEU A 704 -18.35 -27.96 30.47
CA LEU A 704 -17.42 -28.06 29.35
C LEU A 704 -16.17 -27.26 29.68
N ARG A 705 -15.03 -27.93 29.81
CA ARG A 705 -13.72 -27.31 30.08
C ARG A 705 -12.87 -27.41 28.82
N GLY A 706 -12.70 -26.29 28.12
CA GLY A 706 -12.06 -26.27 26.82
C GLY A 706 -10.80 -25.44 26.72
N LYS A 707 -10.16 -25.53 25.56
CA LYS A 707 -8.93 -24.80 25.23
C LYS A 707 -8.93 -24.28 23.80
N GLY A 708 -8.27 -23.15 23.59
CA GLY A 708 -8.12 -22.52 22.28
C GLY A 708 -9.43 -21.92 21.73
N TRP A 709 -9.28 -21.25 20.59
CA TRP A 709 -10.33 -20.53 19.88
C TRP A 709 -10.16 -20.69 18.36
N GLY A 710 -11.12 -21.36 17.74
CA GLY A 710 -11.14 -21.71 16.33
C GLY A 710 -10.73 -23.16 16.08
N HIS A 711 -10.68 -23.52 14.80
CA HIS A 711 -10.45 -24.90 14.34
C HIS A 711 -9.04 -25.43 14.62
N GLY A 712 -8.05 -24.57 14.91
CA GLY A 712 -6.70 -24.98 15.33
C GLY A 712 -5.79 -25.55 14.24
N VAL A 713 -6.31 -25.70 13.02
CA VAL A 713 -5.54 -26.16 11.85
C VAL A 713 -4.64 -25.04 11.31
N GLY A 714 -3.37 -25.36 11.05
CA GLY A 714 -2.38 -24.44 10.48
C GLY A 714 -1.92 -23.35 11.45
N LEU A 715 -1.85 -22.10 10.99
CA LEU A 715 -1.25 -21.01 11.76
C LEU A 715 -2.11 -20.57 12.95
N CYS A 716 -1.50 -20.48 14.14
CA CYS A 716 -2.11 -19.85 15.31
C CYS A 716 -1.79 -18.35 15.32
N GLN A 717 -2.78 -17.47 15.19
CA GLN A 717 -2.56 -16.02 15.11
C GLN A 717 -1.90 -15.46 16.38
N ILE A 718 -2.38 -15.84 17.57
CA ILE A 718 -1.76 -15.40 18.85
C ILE A 718 -0.34 -15.96 19.00
N GLY A 719 -0.13 -17.23 18.65
CA GLY A 719 1.20 -17.84 18.71
C GLY A 719 2.20 -17.16 17.77
N ALA A 720 1.79 -16.89 16.53
CA ALA A 720 2.57 -16.11 15.55
C ALA A 720 2.89 -14.70 16.04
N ALA A 721 1.94 -14.02 16.71
CA ALA A 721 2.16 -12.70 17.29
C ALA A 721 3.22 -12.75 18.40
N VAL A 722 3.15 -13.75 19.29
CA VAL A 722 4.17 -13.96 20.33
C VAL A 722 5.53 -14.28 19.71
N MET A 723 5.60 -15.12 18.68
CA MET A 723 6.84 -15.39 17.95
C MET A 723 7.43 -14.10 17.35
N ALA A 724 6.63 -13.28 16.68
CA ALA A 724 7.09 -11.99 16.14
C ALA A 724 7.63 -11.07 17.23
N CYS A 725 6.94 -10.96 18.37
CA CYS A 725 7.41 -10.18 19.53
C CYS A 725 8.68 -10.74 20.18
N ARG A 726 8.96 -12.03 20.03
CA ARG A 726 10.21 -12.69 20.45
C ARG A 726 11.34 -12.58 19.42
N GLY A 727 11.14 -11.85 18.32
CA GLY A 727 12.16 -11.59 17.30
C GLY A 727 12.24 -12.63 16.17
N TYR A 728 11.29 -13.56 16.10
CA TYR A 728 11.20 -14.47 14.96
C TYR A 728 10.74 -13.71 13.72
N ASN A 729 11.40 -13.94 12.59
CA ASN A 729 10.97 -13.37 11.31
C ASN A 729 9.81 -14.19 10.70
N TYR A 730 9.12 -13.62 9.73
CA TYR A 730 7.95 -14.24 9.11
C TYR A 730 8.26 -15.62 8.48
N LYS A 731 9.47 -15.82 7.94
CA LYS A 731 9.87 -17.13 7.37
C LYS A 731 9.93 -18.21 8.44
N GLN A 732 10.47 -17.89 9.62
CA GLN A 732 10.51 -18.81 10.77
C GLN A 732 9.12 -19.10 11.31
N ILE A 733 8.23 -18.10 11.38
CA ILE A 733 6.83 -18.26 11.78
C ILE A 733 6.11 -19.22 10.82
N LEU A 734 6.25 -19.02 9.50
CA LEU A 734 5.62 -19.87 8.49
C LEU A 734 6.18 -21.30 8.52
N ALA A 735 7.49 -21.46 8.67
CA ALA A 735 8.14 -22.77 8.75
C ALA A 735 7.70 -23.58 9.98
N HIS A 736 7.41 -22.91 11.10
CA HIS A 736 6.85 -23.54 12.30
C HIS A 736 5.45 -24.10 12.02
N TYR A 737 4.52 -23.28 11.52
CA TYR A 737 3.12 -23.69 11.35
C TYR A 737 2.83 -24.55 10.10
N TYR A 738 3.67 -24.47 9.07
CA TYR A 738 3.51 -25.23 7.82
C TYR A 738 4.76 -26.05 7.51
N PRO A 739 5.07 -27.08 8.33
CA PRO A 739 6.32 -27.81 8.23
C PRO A 739 6.48 -28.50 6.87
N GLY A 740 7.62 -28.25 6.23
CA GLY A 740 7.96 -28.78 4.91
C GLY A 740 7.36 -28.03 3.73
N ALA A 741 6.58 -26.96 3.96
CA ALA A 741 6.21 -26.03 2.91
C ALA A 741 7.39 -25.08 2.60
N GLU A 742 7.55 -24.77 1.32
CA GLU A 742 8.58 -23.88 0.80
C GLU A 742 7.95 -22.53 0.45
N LEU A 743 8.57 -21.45 0.92
CA LEU A 743 8.20 -20.09 0.53
C LEU A 743 8.77 -19.79 -0.86
N THR A 744 7.95 -19.35 -1.79
CA THR A 744 8.44 -18.92 -3.11
C THR A 744 9.31 -17.67 -3.00
N GLU A 745 10.38 -17.60 -3.77
CA GLU A 745 11.17 -16.38 -3.91
C GLU A 745 10.40 -15.31 -4.70
N LYS A 746 10.81 -14.05 -4.52
CA LYS A 746 10.17 -12.86 -5.12
C LYS A 746 10.50 -12.76 -6.61
#